data_AF-A0A100IPZ2-F1
#
_entry.id   AF-A0A100IPZ2-F1
#
_cell.length_a   1.000
_cell.length_b   1.000
_cell.length_c   1.000
_cell.angle_alpha   90.00
_cell.angle_beta   90.00
_cell.angle_gamma   90.00
#
_symmetry.space_group_name_H-M   'P 1'
#
loop_
_entity.id
_entity.type
_entity.pdbx_description
1 polymer ?
#
loop_
_entity_poly.entity_id
_entity_poly.type
_entity_poly.pdbx_seq_one_letter_code
_entity_poly.pdbx_strand_id
1 'polypeptide(L)'
;MSHIETTEDVRSTPSPKTHEETHIEKNSSEYFEKIEEGPTSYAEIAAASLSPSHREYLLQRHGTLDLDPIPSPSGADPYNWPTWKKLINLILVAFHACMATFTASIIPAYESIAEDLGVSMQRASYLTSLQIAILGGAPLFWKPLANRFGRRPIFLLSTICSLVCNIGCAKSPTYASMAACRALTAFFISPAAAIGSAVVTETFFKKDRGRYLGVWTLMVTLGVPVGPLIYGFITYRVGYRWIFWVLAITNGVQFILYIFFGPETRYIGGSTEGMSDFKAQYLSFRRIDPTPLTLREFFHPLTMAARPSVMIPACAYAMVFLFGSVMITVEVPQLLQTKFGLNAEQLGLQFIGVIIGTVLGEQIGGSMSDFWMRRRERKIQHKPDPEYRLWLSYPGVILTIVGAIVFLVCTQQAAPNHWVVSPIIGTAIAAFGNQLVTTVLVTYAVDCYPEDSGSVGVFITFVRQVWGFIGPFWFPDMFDNVGVAASSGVSSALMFAVSFLPVIAVHIWKMFLLDLLQTILLFKVPLLSQFAPPSRAPTSGGAFDCSADAIKSLLPEGSKVLYASHYDADDSFTPPLEHNSGAFRISSYVLPRSACVFQANLTLPGETEHSVGVVLPDDWNGRFLTAGNGGFSGSVSWGSIIDASWYGFAAVSTNTGHESSGAEWAYHNQEALANWGYRAMHDAVVNGKSVTEQYYGKKIAYSYYRGCSAGGKQGLKEVQMFPDDFDGVIAGAPAWWTTHLQLWNMIVGIWNSPADSSHHLSNEHIDLLAHEVIRQCDPQDGVEDNIVMNPDACIFRPEALLCADDAKDPSACLNTEQIKTVYKLHNDWVEANHTFVFPHLTLSSEWKWSGLVSSPSRLGTDYVKWMLQLGDEWSWEDWTPELIKLSDELNPGNATTDDYDLSPFYNKGGKVLHYHGWSDWSIAAGSSIYFYDQVINALRPKGMNPDDFYRFYLIPGMGHCGGTSDLMNAPWVIAGDGQSSSLGSGGNVHSVPGYEDAKHDVVLAMMNWVENGTSPDELIATKFVNDKNPEEGVYRQRPLCVYPAEARYKGSGDINAAENWECREL
;
A
#
# COMPACT_ATOMS: atom_id res chain seq x y z
N MET A 1 59.17 38.07 -47.63
CA MET A 1 58.24 37.07 -48.19
C MET A 1 57.08 36.96 -47.22
N SER A 2 55.83 36.85 -47.72
CA SER A 2 54.60 36.53 -46.98
C SER A 2 54.37 37.19 -45.60
N HIS A 3 53.61 38.29 -45.64
CA HIS A 3 52.43 38.65 -44.82
C HIS A 3 52.46 38.43 -43.28
N ILE A 4 52.30 39.43 -42.38
CA ILE A 4 51.23 40.47 -42.22
C ILE A 4 49.93 39.79 -41.72
N GLU A 5 49.20 40.17 -40.65
CA GLU A 5 48.98 41.42 -39.84
C GLU A 5 48.61 40.98 -38.36
N THR A 6 48.61 41.73 -37.23
CA THR A 6 48.79 43.16 -36.87
C THR A 6 49.27 43.36 -35.38
N THR A 7 48.94 44.50 -34.76
CA THR A 7 49.24 45.13 -33.45
C THR A 7 48.08 45.00 -32.40
N GLU A 8 47.99 45.61 -31.20
CA GLU A 8 48.76 46.68 -30.50
C GLU A 8 48.59 46.68 -28.95
N ASP A 9 49.09 47.71 -28.25
CA ASP A 9 49.43 47.73 -26.82
C ASP A 9 48.65 48.75 -25.93
N VAL A 10 48.60 48.41 -24.64
CA VAL A 10 48.30 49.17 -23.40
C VAL A 10 48.23 50.73 -23.43
N ARG A 11 47.16 51.36 -22.85
CA ARG A 11 47.13 51.86 -21.43
C ARG A 11 45.86 52.61 -20.95
N SER A 12 45.63 52.51 -19.63
CA SER A 12 44.91 53.44 -18.71
C SER A 12 43.36 53.39 -18.64
N THR A 13 42.84 53.79 -17.48
CA THR A 13 41.48 53.49 -16.96
C THR A 13 40.55 54.71 -16.89
N PRO A 14 39.25 54.49 -16.67
CA PRO A 14 38.70 54.83 -15.36
C PRO A 14 37.82 53.74 -14.71
N SER A 15 37.50 53.92 -13.43
CA SER A 15 36.73 53.01 -12.57
C SER A 15 35.24 52.90 -12.91
N PRO A 16 34.63 51.73 -12.60
CA PRO A 16 33.30 51.69 -12.00
C PRO A 16 33.33 51.07 -10.58
N LYS A 17 32.99 51.91 -9.60
CA LYS A 17 32.28 51.61 -8.33
C LYS A 17 32.30 50.17 -7.79
N THR A 18 33.05 49.99 -6.70
CA THR A 18 32.82 48.96 -5.67
C THR A 18 31.41 49.06 -5.09
N HIS A 19 30.63 47.97 -5.07
CA HIS A 19 29.62 47.60 -4.04
C HIS A 19 28.83 46.35 -4.50
N GLU A 20 29.26 45.13 -4.14
CA GLU A 20 28.35 43.98 -3.87
C GLU A 20 29.03 42.70 -3.30
N GLU A 21 30.36 42.58 -3.34
CA GLU A 21 31.07 41.35 -2.91
C GLU A 21 30.84 40.93 -1.44
N THR A 22 30.49 41.86 -0.55
CA THR A 22 30.34 41.61 0.90
C THR A 22 29.08 40.83 1.32
N HIS A 23 28.27 40.34 0.38
CA HIS A 23 27.07 39.53 0.68
C HIS A 23 27.14 38.06 0.24
N ILE A 24 28.14 37.67 -0.57
CA ILE A 24 28.24 36.28 -1.07
C ILE A 24 28.96 35.39 -0.05
N GLU A 25 30.16 35.79 0.40
CA GLU A 25 30.98 34.98 1.33
C GLU A 25 30.26 34.66 2.64
N LYS A 26 29.42 35.58 3.13
CA LYS A 26 28.69 35.43 4.39
C LYS A 26 27.59 34.38 4.35
N ASN A 27 26.90 34.25 3.21
CA ASN A 27 25.91 33.18 3.03
C ASN A 27 26.59 31.81 2.85
N SER A 28 27.82 31.75 2.31
CA SER A 28 28.58 30.50 2.29
C SER A 28 29.10 30.10 3.68
N SER A 29 29.56 31.03 4.52
CA SER A 29 30.04 30.67 5.87
C SER A 29 28.93 30.13 6.77
N GLU A 30 27.75 30.77 6.78
CA GLU A 30 26.57 30.26 7.51
C GLU A 30 26.06 28.91 6.95
N TYR A 31 26.42 28.54 5.72
CA TYR A 31 26.11 27.23 5.14
C TYR A 31 27.13 26.16 5.52
N PHE A 32 28.41 26.51 5.67
CA PHE A 32 29.45 25.58 6.14
C PHE A 32 29.36 25.32 7.65
N GLU A 33 28.98 26.29 8.48
CA GLU A 33 28.69 26.06 9.91
C GLU A 33 27.50 25.09 10.10
N LYS A 34 26.58 25.00 9.13
CA LYS A 34 25.46 24.03 9.13
C LYS A 34 25.80 22.62 8.67
N ILE A 35 27.02 22.35 8.22
CA ILE A 35 27.45 21.00 7.82
C ILE A 35 27.91 20.17 9.03
N GLU A 36 28.06 20.79 10.21
CA GLU A 36 28.51 20.13 11.44
C GLU A 36 27.40 19.54 12.33
N GLU A 37 26.11 19.78 12.04
CA GLU A 37 24.95 19.27 12.81
C GLU A 37 24.24 18.08 12.16
N GLY A 38 24.69 17.62 10.99
CA GLY A 38 24.07 16.53 10.23
C GLY A 38 22.78 16.91 9.46
N PRO A 39 22.44 16.18 8.37
CA PRO A 39 21.23 16.44 7.59
C PRO A 39 19.99 15.85 8.28
N THR A 40 19.18 16.70 8.92
CA THR A 40 17.99 16.27 9.69
C THR A 40 16.73 16.08 8.85
N SER A 41 16.70 16.61 7.62
CA SER A 41 15.58 16.45 6.69
C SER A 41 15.87 15.41 5.60
N TYR A 42 14.85 14.63 5.23
CA TYR A 42 14.85 13.81 4.01
C TYR A 42 15.33 14.58 2.76
N ALA A 43 15.01 15.87 2.65
CA ALA A 43 15.46 16.68 1.52
C ALA A 43 16.95 17.07 1.59
N GLU A 44 17.53 17.14 2.80
CA GLU A 44 18.96 17.36 3.01
C GLU A 44 19.74 16.05 2.74
N ILE A 45 19.22 14.90 3.19
CA ILE A 45 19.76 13.57 2.87
C ILE A 45 19.73 13.30 1.37
N ALA A 46 18.58 13.54 0.71
CA ALA A 46 18.43 13.37 -0.73
C ALA A 46 19.20 14.44 -1.55
N ALA A 47 19.57 15.57 -0.95
CA ALA A 47 20.53 16.50 -1.55
C ALA A 47 21.99 16.09 -1.31
N ALA A 48 22.27 15.35 -0.23
CA ALA A 48 23.59 14.81 0.09
C ALA A 48 24.05 13.66 -0.83
N SER A 49 23.15 13.07 -1.61
CA SER A 49 23.48 12.12 -2.70
C SER A 49 23.69 12.78 -4.07
N LEU A 50 23.41 14.07 -4.24
CA LEU A 50 23.58 14.78 -5.51
C LEU A 50 25.05 15.11 -5.81
N SER A 51 25.41 15.23 -7.09
CA SER A 51 26.73 15.73 -7.49
C SER A 51 26.95 17.19 -7.04
N PRO A 52 28.21 17.62 -6.76
CA PRO A 52 28.49 18.97 -6.28
C PRO A 52 27.93 20.08 -7.19
N SER A 53 28.06 19.91 -8.51
CA SER A 53 27.55 20.86 -9.51
C SER A 53 26.02 20.92 -9.56
N HIS A 54 25.32 19.84 -9.21
CA HIS A 54 23.85 19.85 -9.09
C HIS A 54 23.41 20.52 -7.78
N ARG A 55 24.11 20.32 -6.66
CA ARG A 55 23.85 21.09 -5.42
C ARG A 55 24.05 22.59 -5.61
N GLU A 56 25.16 22.98 -6.25
CA GLU A 56 25.46 24.38 -6.58
C GLU A 56 24.38 24.99 -7.47
N TYR A 57 23.92 24.27 -8.51
CA TYR A 57 22.78 24.67 -9.34
C TYR A 57 21.50 24.88 -8.50
N LEU A 58 21.16 23.96 -7.60
CA LEU A 58 19.93 24.07 -6.79
C LEU A 58 19.99 25.26 -5.81
N LEU A 59 21.13 25.47 -5.16
CA LEU A 59 21.37 26.63 -4.29
C LEU A 59 21.28 27.94 -5.09
N GLN A 60 21.93 28.02 -6.26
CA GLN A 60 21.87 29.20 -7.14
C GLN A 60 20.45 29.43 -7.72
N ARG A 61 19.69 28.36 -7.99
CA ARG A 61 18.37 28.44 -8.65
C ARG A 61 17.21 28.72 -7.70
N HIS A 62 17.22 28.08 -6.53
CA HIS A 62 16.10 28.04 -5.57
C HIS A 62 16.44 28.58 -4.18
N GLY A 63 17.72 28.82 -3.86
CA GLY A 63 18.16 29.34 -2.56
C GLY A 63 18.06 28.35 -1.40
N THR A 64 17.77 27.07 -1.67
CA THR A 64 17.65 26.00 -0.66
C THR A 64 17.79 24.62 -1.30
N LEU A 65 18.18 23.63 -0.50
CA LEU A 65 18.14 22.20 -0.85
C LEU A 65 16.85 21.51 -0.34
N ASP A 66 16.02 22.18 0.47
CA ASP A 66 14.72 21.69 0.92
C ASP A 66 13.70 21.69 -0.23
N LEU A 67 13.78 20.69 -1.11
CA LEU A 67 12.97 20.55 -2.32
C LEU A 67 12.37 19.12 -2.38
N ASP A 68 11.04 19.03 -2.29
CA ASP A 68 10.27 17.77 -2.36
C ASP A 68 9.29 17.88 -3.55
N PRO A 69 9.55 17.20 -4.70
CA PRO A 69 10.76 16.44 -5.04
C PRO A 69 11.94 17.34 -5.48
N ILE A 70 13.12 16.73 -5.58
CA ILE A 70 14.34 17.38 -6.10
C ILE A 70 14.26 17.49 -7.63
N PRO A 71 14.49 18.68 -8.23
CA PRO A 71 14.43 18.86 -9.67
C PRO A 71 15.78 18.59 -10.36
N SER A 72 15.74 18.20 -11.64
CA SER A 72 16.94 18.00 -12.46
C SER A 72 17.63 19.33 -12.78
N PRO A 73 18.88 19.38 -13.27
CA PRO A 73 19.53 20.65 -13.66
C PRO A 73 19.01 21.26 -14.98
N SER A 74 17.94 20.70 -15.58
CA SER A 74 17.42 21.11 -16.88
C SER A 74 16.50 22.34 -16.80
N GLY A 75 16.60 23.25 -17.76
CA GLY A 75 15.63 24.35 -17.92
C GLY A 75 14.30 23.89 -18.52
N ALA A 76 14.24 22.69 -19.11
CA ALA A 76 13.01 22.04 -19.55
C ALA A 76 12.11 21.69 -18.36
N ASP A 77 12.71 21.23 -17.26
CA ASP A 77 12.08 20.77 -16.02
C ASP A 77 11.10 21.83 -15.43
N PRO A 78 9.82 21.50 -15.21
CA PRO A 78 8.83 22.48 -14.77
C PRO A 78 9.06 23.01 -13.36
N TYR A 79 9.70 22.23 -12.49
CA TYR A 79 10.05 22.70 -11.15
C TYR A 79 11.03 23.88 -11.20
N ASN A 80 11.89 23.97 -12.22
CA ASN A 80 12.86 25.05 -12.40
C ASN A 80 12.29 26.32 -13.06
N TRP A 81 11.03 26.32 -13.51
CA TRP A 81 10.45 27.50 -14.18
C TRP A 81 10.28 28.69 -13.23
N PRO A 82 10.43 29.94 -13.71
CA PRO A 82 10.16 31.12 -12.89
C PRO A 82 8.68 31.20 -12.52
N THR A 83 8.39 31.70 -11.31
CA THR A 83 7.04 31.67 -10.71
C THR A 83 5.95 32.27 -11.60
N TRP A 84 6.24 33.33 -12.35
CA TRP A 84 5.27 33.92 -13.29
C TRP A 84 4.82 32.93 -14.38
N LYS A 85 5.73 32.09 -14.88
CA LYS A 85 5.44 31.07 -15.91
C LYS A 85 4.65 29.91 -15.32
N LYS A 86 5.01 29.46 -14.10
CA LYS A 86 4.24 28.45 -13.35
C LYS A 86 2.80 28.92 -13.11
N LEU A 87 2.63 30.17 -12.66
CA LEU A 87 1.31 30.76 -12.40
C LEU A 87 0.48 30.94 -13.67
N ILE A 88 1.07 31.41 -14.78
CA ILE A 88 0.34 31.52 -16.06
C ILE A 88 -0.12 30.14 -16.54
N ASN A 89 0.75 29.12 -16.50
CA ASN A 89 0.36 27.76 -16.90
C ASN A 89 -0.76 27.19 -16.01
N LEU A 90 -0.66 27.39 -14.69
CA LEU A 90 -1.72 27.02 -13.74
C LEU A 90 -3.03 27.75 -14.03
N ILE A 91 -3.01 29.05 -14.30
CA ILE A 91 -4.21 29.84 -14.64
C ILE A 91 -4.85 29.33 -15.93
N LEU A 92 -4.07 28.97 -16.96
CA LEU A 92 -4.60 28.39 -18.20
C LEU A 92 -5.27 27.04 -17.93
N VAL A 93 -4.62 26.13 -17.22
CA VAL A 93 -5.14 24.79 -16.92
C VAL A 93 -6.34 24.84 -15.97
N ALA A 94 -6.32 25.70 -14.96
CA ALA A 94 -7.45 25.94 -14.07
C ALA A 94 -8.64 26.57 -14.82
N PHE A 95 -8.42 27.57 -15.68
CA PHE A 95 -9.48 28.15 -16.50
C PHE A 95 -10.04 27.16 -17.54
N HIS A 96 -9.21 26.28 -18.10
CA HIS A 96 -9.64 25.16 -18.94
C HIS A 96 -10.49 24.15 -18.16
N ALA A 97 -10.09 23.82 -16.93
CA ALA A 97 -10.86 22.96 -16.04
C ALA A 97 -12.22 23.58 -15.64
N CYS A 98 -12.28 24.90 -15.44
CA CYS A 98 -13.53 25.66 -15.31
C CYS A 98 -14.38 25.57 -16.58
N MET A 99 -13.79 25.75 -17.76
CA MET A 99 -14.54 25.70 -19.03
C MET A 99 -15.22 24.35 -19.27
N ALA A 100 -14.70 23.25 -18.70
CA ALA A 100 -15.35 21.95 -18.77
C ALA A 100 -16.73 21.93 -18.07
N THR A 101 -16.82 22.44 -16.84
CA THR A 101 -18.10 22.53 -16.08
C THR A 101 -18.96 23.70 -16.53
N PHE A 102 -18.35 24.85 -16.84
CA PHE A 102 -19.01 26.04 -17.38
C PHE A 102 -19.75 25.76 -18.70
N THR A 103 -19.20 24.93 -19.59
CA THR A 103 -19.87 24.52 -20.84
C THR A 103 -21.06 23.57 -20.58
N ALA A 104 -21.06 22.84 -19.47
CA ALA A 104 -22.18 21.98 -19.09
C ALA A 104 -23.41 22.80 -18.67
N SER A 105 -23.22 23.79 -17.79
CA SER A 105 -24.29 24.46 -17.03
C SER A 105 -25.16 25.46 -17.81
N ILE A 106 -25.79 25.04 -18.90
CA ILE A 106 -26.74 25.85 -19.71
C ILE A 106 -28.12 26.07 -19.04
N ILE A 107 -28.16 26.05 -17.70
CA ILE A 107 -29.36 25.92 -16.87
C ILE A 107 -30.44 27.00 -17.14
N PRO A 108 -30.12 28.30 -17.30
CA PRO A 108 -31.15 29.33 -17.57
C PRO A 108 -31.77 29.26 -18.97
N ALA A 109 -31.28 28.37 -19.85
CA ALA A 109 -31.75 28.23 -21.22
C ALA A 109 -32.72 27.04 -21.43
N TYR A 110 -32.98 26.21 -20.40
CA TYR A 110 -33.79 25.00 -20.58
C TYR A 110 -35.19 25.28 -21.13
N GLU A 111 -35.82 26.38 -20.73
CA GLU A 111 -37.12 26.84 -21.23
C GLU A 111 -37.05 27.23 -22.72
N SER A 112 -36.16 28.15 -23.10
CA SER A 112 -35.99 28.56 -24.50
C SER A 112 -35.50 27.44 -25.44
N ILE A 113 -34.78 26.45 -24.91
CA ILE A 113 -34.37 25.24 -25.65
C ILE A 113 -35.54 24.28 -25.83
N ALA A 114 -36.40 24.14 -24.81
CA ALA A 114 -37.64 23.37 -24.89
C ALA A 114 -38.59 23.94 -25.96
N GLU A 115 -38.73 25.26 -26.01
CA GLU A 115 -39.51 25.98 -27.02
C GLU A 115 -38.92 25.83 -28.44
N ASP A 116 -37.65 26.20 -28.67
CA ASP A 116 -37.03 26.23 -30.00
C ASP A 116 -36.87 24.82 -30.62
N LEU A 117 -36.74 23.77 -29.80
CA LEU A 117 -36.51 22.40 -30.26
C LEU A 117 -37.73 21.47 -30.10
N GLY A 118 -38.87 21.97 -29.59
CA GLY A 118 -40.10 21.20 -29.43
C GLY A 118 -40.00 20.03 -28.45
N VAL A 119 -39.37 20.24 -27.30
CA VAL A 119 -39.17 19.22 -26.24
C VAL A 119 -39.66 19.72 -24.88
N SER A 120 -39.77 18.85 -23.87
CA SER A 120 -40.05 19.30 -22.49
C SER A 120 -38.81 19.91 -21.83
N MET A 121 -39.00 20.79 -20.84
CA MET A 121 -37.92 21.40 -20.06
C MET A 121 -37.02 20.35 -19.38
N GLN A 122 -37.60 19.26 -18.87
CA GLN A 122 -36.86 18.11 -18.31
C GLN A 122 -36.04 17.37 -19.38
N ARG A 123 -36.54 17.28 -20.62
CA ARG A 123 -35.76 16.74 -21.74
C ARG A 123 -34.65 17.70 -22.16
N ALA A 124 -34.85 19.02 -22.06
CA ALA A 124 -33.79 20.01 -22.26
C ALA A 124 -32.68 19.91 -21.18
N SER A 125 -33.02 19.64 -19.92
CA SER A 125 -32.01 19.48 -18.85
C SER A 125 -31.11 18.25 -19.02
N TYR A 126 -31.58 17.19 -19.67
CA TYR A 126 -30.73 16.04 -20.05
C TYR A 126 -29.55 16.42 -20.98
N LEU A 127 -29.59 17.56 -21.68
CA LEU A 127 -28.43 18.08 -22.42
C LEU A 127 -27.27 18.49 -21.48
N THR A 128 -27.55 18.78 -20.21
CA THR A 128 -26.54 18.98 -19.17
C THR A 128 -26.09 17.64 -18.59
N SER A 129 -27.01 16.75 -18.23
CA SER A 129 -26.69 15.42 -17.68
C SER A 129 -25.78 14.59 -18.61
N LEU A 130 -26.09 14.57 -19.92
CA LEU A 130 -25.26 13.93 -20.95
C LEU A 130 -23.80 14.43 -20.93
N GLN A 131 -23.62 15.75 -20.79
CA GLN A 131 -22.30 16.35 -20.71
C GLN A 131 -21.59 16.03 -19.38
N ILE A 132 -22.31 16.03 -18.26
CA ILE A 132 -21.76 15.62 -16.95
C ILE A 132 -21.22 14.19 -16.99
N ALA A 133 -21.98 13.24 -17.56
CA ALA A 133 -21.56 11.83 -17.67
C ALA A 133 -20.29 11.65 -18.51
N ILE A 134 -20.23 12.31 -19.67
CA ILE A 134 -19.06 12.23 -20.58
C ILE A 134 -17.84 12.90 -19.96
N LEU A 135 -18.00 14.00 -19.23
CA LEU A 135 -16.94 14.63 -18.44
C LEU A 135 -16.38 13.71 -17.34
N GLY A 136 -17.12 12.68 -16.92
CA GLY A 136 -16.65 11.63 -16.00
C GLY A 136 -15.86 10.53 -16.69
N GLY A 137 -16.38 10.00 -17.81
CA GLY A 137 -15.76 8.88 -18.53
C GLY A 137 -14.57 9.27 -19.42
N ALA A 138 -14.63 10.42 -20.12
CA ALA A 138 -13.60 10.83 -21.07
C ALA A 138 -12.19 11.01 -20.48
N PRO A 139 -12.00 11.46 -19.22
CA PRO A 139 -10.69 11.45 -18.55
C PRO A 139 -9.94 10.10 -18.54
N LEU A 140 -10.66 8.96 -18.51
CA LEU A 140 -10.05 7.62 -18.62
C LEU A 140 -9.36 7.42 -19.98
N PHE A 141 -9.95 7.96 -21.05
CA PHE A 141 -9.36 7.97 -22.38
C PHE A 141 -8.16 8.92 -22.49
N TRP A 142 -8.25 10.12 -21.91
CA TRP A 142 -7.23 11.14 -22.08
C TRP A 142 -5.97 10.93 -21.21
N LYS A 143 -6.04 10.25 -20.06
CA LYS A 143 -4.88 10.08 -19.16
C LYS A 143 -3.71 9.29 -19.79
N PRO A 144 -3.90 8.12 -20.42
CA PRO A 144 -2.81 7.40 -21.08
C PRO A 144 -2.20 8.22 -22.23
N LEU A 145 -3.04 8.85 -23.06
CA LEU A 145 -2.60 9.70 -24.17
C LEU A 145 -1.77 10.90 -23.68
N ALA A 146 -2.21 11.59 -22.63
CA ALA A 146 -1.48 12.71 -22.05
C ALA A 146 -0.17 12.29 -21.34
N ASN A 147 -0.04 11.04 -20.91
CA ASN A 147 1.22 10.50 -20.40
C ASN A 147 2.20 10.18 -21.55
N ARG A 148 1.72 9.68 -22.69
CA ARG A 148 2.57 9.36 -23.86
C ARG A 148 2.99 10.59 -24.67
N PHE A 149 2.07 11.53 -24.91
CA PHE A 149 2.27 12.67 -25.81
C PHE A 149 2.43 14.02 -25.09
N GLY A 150 2.37 14.04 -23.76
CA GLY A 150 2.45 15.27 -22.96
C GLY A 150 1.10 15.98 -22.78
N ARG A 151 1.09 16.98 -21.90
CA ARG A 151 -0.09 17.78 -21.53
C ARG A 151 -0.41 18.83 -22.61
N ARG A 152 0.59 19.48 -23.20
CA ARG A 152 0.43 20.59 -24.16
C ARG A 152 -0.30 20.16 -25.44
N PRO A 153 0.07 19.07 -26.14
CA PRO A 153 -0.66 18.65 -27.34
C PRO A 153 -2.12 18.30 -27.06
N ILE A 154 -2.41 17.68 -25.92
CA ILE A 154 -3.77 17.33 -25.51
C ILE A 154 -4.61 18.56 -25.15
N PHE A 155 -4.03 19.58 -24.50
CA PHE A 155 -4.77 20.82 -24.19
C PHE A 155 -5.02 21.69 -25.44
N LEU A 156 -4.09 21.69 -26.40
CA LEU A 156 -4.30 22.33 -27.71
C LEU A 156 -5.40 21.60 -28.51
N LEU A 157 -5.36 20.27 -28.56
CA LEU A 157 -6.38 19.45 -29.24
C LEU A 157 -7.76 19.63 -28.61
N SER A 158 -7.85 19.58 -27.28
CA SER A 158 -9.07 19.88 -26.52
C SER A 158 -9.69 21.21 -26.96
N THR A 159 -8.94 22.30 -26.83
CA THR A 159 -9.49 23.65 -27.02
C THR A 159 -9.95 23.92 -28.46
N ILE A 160 -9.20 23.45 -29.48
CA ILE A 160 -9.63 23.62 -30.88
C ILE A 160 -10.82 22.73 -31.24
N CYS A 161 -10.87 21.48 -30.77
CA CYS A 161 -12.01 20.59 -31.03
C CYS A 161 -13.27 21.05 -30.28
N SER A 162 -13.14 21.52 -29.04
CA SER A 162 -14.26 22.11 -28.28
C SER A 162 -14.81 23.38 -28.93
N LEU A 163 -13.96 24.25 -29.51
CA LEU A 163 -14.42 25.38 -30.33
C LEU A 163 -15.32 24.90 -31.49
N VAL A 164 -14.86 23.92 -32.27
CA VAL A 164 -15.60 23.42 -33.44
C VAL A 164 -16.93 22.77 -33.03
N CYS A 165 -16.93 21.99 -31.94
CA CYS A 165 -18.14 21.37 -31.42
C CYS A 165 -19.14 22.41 -30.89
N ASN A 166 -18.66 23.49 -30.25
CA ASN A 166 -19.53 24.60 -29.81
C ASN A 166 -20.11 25.43 -30.97
N ILE A 167 -19.39 25.61 -32.08
CA ILE A 167 -19.98 26.14 -33.33
C ILE A 167 -21.09 25.20 -33.83
N GLY A 168 -20.88 23.88 -33.73
CA GLY A 168 -21.91 22.86 -33.98
C GLY A 168 -23.15 23.04 -33.11
N CYS A 169 -22.99 23.19 -31.78
CA CYS A 169 -24.09 23.48 -30.85
C CYS A 169 -24.88 24.72 -31.26
N ALA A 170 -24.20 25.82 -31.61
CA ALA A 170 -24.82 27.08 -32.00
C ALA A 170 -25.71 26.95 -33.27
N LYS A 171 -25.27 26.11 -34.22
CA LYS A 171 -25.95 25.86 -35.51
C LYS A 171 -26.91 24.67 -35.51
N SER A 172 -26.97 23.87 -34.45
CA SER A 172 -27.76 22.63 -34.37
C SER A 172 -29.27 22.88 -34.55
N PRO A 173 -29.93 22.33 -35.58
CA PRO A 173 -31.36 22.55 -35.85
C PRO A 173 -32.29 21.60 -35.09
N THR A 174 -31.78 20.56 -34.42
CA THR A 174 -32.58 19.58 -33.68
C THR A 174 -31.95 19.20 -32.35
N TYR A 175 -32.78 18.75 -31.39
CA TYR A 175 -32.33 18.21 -30.11
C TYR A 175 -31.23 17.15 -30.26
N ALA A 176 -31.37 16.21 -31.20
CA ALA A 176 -30.37 15.16 -31.42
C ALA A 176 -29.02 15.72 -31.93
N SER A 177 -29.04 16.67 -32.87
CA SER A 177 -27.82 17.33 -33.34
C SER A 177 -27.13 18.13 -32.23
N MET A 178 -27.88 18.80 -31.36
CA MET A 178 -27.35 19.55 -30.23
C MET A 178 -26.78 18.64 -29.15
N ALA A 179 -27.46 17.54 -28.83
CA ALA A 179 -26.97 16.50 -27.92
C ALA A 179 -25.65 15.90 -28.41
N ALA A 180 -25.55 15.57 -29.70
CA ALA A 180 -24.32 15.05 -30.30
C ALA A 180 -23.17 16.07 -30.26
N CYS A 181 -23.42 17.34 -30.62
CA CYS A 181 -22.38 18.37 -30.53
C CYS A 181 -21.93 18.61 -29.09
N ARG A 182 -22.86 18.66 -28.12
CA ARG A 182 -22.51 18.79 -26.68
C ARG A 182 -21.75 17.59 -26.13
N ALA A 183 -22.10 16.38 -26.57
CA ALA A 183 -21.36 15.16 -26.23
C ALA A 183 -19.90 15.21 -26.72
N LEU A 184 -19.67 15.69 -27.94
CA LEU A 184 -18.33 15.89 -28.48
C LEU A 184 -17.59 17.02 -27.75
N THR A 185 -18.23 18.17 -27.48
CA THR A 185 -17.61 19.23 -26.66
C THR A 185 -17.20 18.69 -25.29
N ALA A 186 -18.06 17.91 -24.62
CA ALA A 186 -17.81 17.30 -23.33
C ALA A 186 -16.60 16.35 -23.35
N PHE A 187 -16.51 15.51 -24.40
CA PHE A 187 -15.39 14.59 -24.58
C PHE A 187 -14.07 15.36 -24.74
N PHE A 188 -14.03 16.35 -25.63
CA PHE A 188 -12.80 17.11 -25.91
C PHE A 188 -12.37 18.03 -24.77
N ILE A 189 -13.28 18.72 -24.08
CA ILE A 189 -12.93 19.71 -23.02
C ILE A 189 -12.48 19.06 -21.69
N SER A 190 -12.76 17.77 -21.51
CA SER A 190 -12.52 17.03 -20.26
C SER A 190 -11.08 16.94 -19.73
N PRO A 191 -9.97 16.96 -20.52
CA PRO A 191 -8.63 16.66 -20.02
C PRO A 191 -8.18 17.51 -18.83
N ALA A 192 -8.39 18.83 -18.89
CA ALA A 192 -7.97 19.74 -17.83
C ALA A 192 -8.77 19.57 -16.53
N ALA A 193 -9.99 19.03 -16.60
CA ALA A 193 -10.88 18.82 -15.45
C ALA A 193 -10.50 17.60 -14.60
N ALA A 194 -9.52 16.80 -15.03
CA ALA A 194 -9.02 15.62 -14.32
C ALA A 194 -7.49 15.54 -14.24
N ILE A 195 -6.78 15.92 -15.31
CA ILE A 195 -5.31 15.84 -15.41
C ILE A 195 -4.63 17.07 -14.77
N GLY A 196 -5.41 18.08 -14.36
CA GLY A 196 -4.90 19.26 -13.66
C GLY A 196 -4.23 18.95 -12.31
N SER A 197 -4.60 17.87 -11.62
CA SER A 197 -3.87 17.40 -10.44
C SER A 197 -2.41 17.04 -10.78
N ALA A 198 -2.20 16.30 -11.87
CA ALA A 198 -0.89 15.94 -12.39
C ALA A 198 -0.09 17.18 -12.84
N VAL A 199 -0.73 18.15 -13.48
CA VAL A 199 -0.06 19.43 -13.84
C VAL A 199 0.44 20.18 -12.60
N VAL A 200 -0.34 20.19 -11.52
CA VAL A 200 0.08 20.82 -10.26
C VAL A 200 1.22 20.05 -9.61
N THR A 201 1.15 18.72 -9.52
CA THR A 201 2.25 17.92 -8.95
C THR A 201 3.51 18.02 -9.80
N GLU A 202 3.43 18.02 -11.14
CA GLU A 202 4.54 18.23 -12.08
C GLU A 202 5.23 19.60 -11.97
N THR A 203 4.55 20.64 -11.44
CA THR A 203 5.02 22.04 -11.50
C THR A 203 5.39 22.63 -10.13
N PHE A 204 4.79 22.15 -9.05
CA PHE A 204 4.90 22.76 -7.71
C PHE A 204 5.33 21.75 -6.63
N PHE A 205 6.27 22.19 -5.78
CA PHE A 205 6.78 21.39 -4.66
C PHE A 205 5.68 21.07 -3.64
N LYS A 206 5.83 19.93 -2.95
CA LYS A 206 4.88 19.36 -1.99
C LYS A 206 4.39 20.36 -0.92
N LYS A 207 5.27 21.25 -0.45
CA LYS A 207 4.99 22.24 0.61
C LYS A 207 4.02 23.38 0.26
N ASP A 208 3.73 23.60 -1.03
CA ASP A 208 2.72 24.55 -1.52
C ASP A 208 1.58 23.86 -2.30
N ARG A 209 1.53 22.51 -2.28
CA ARG A 209 0.68 21.72 -3.17
C ARG A 209 -0.82 21.92 -2.90
N GLY A 210 -1.24 22.05 -1.65
CA GLY A 210 -2.65 22.25 -1.30
C GLY A 210 -3.20 23.57 -1.82
N ARG A 211 -2.41 24.66 -1.73
CA ARG A 211 -2.73 25.97 -2.29
C ARG A 211 -2.89 25.93 -3.82
N TYR A 212 -1.99 25.27 -4.54
CA TYR A 212 -2.05 25.26 -6.01
C TYR A 212 -3.06 24.24 -6.56
N LEU A 213 -3.30 23.12 -5.86
CA LEU A 213 -4.47 22.27 -6.14
C LEU A 213 -5.77 23.05 -5.88
N GLY A 214 -5.83 23.83 -4.79
CA GLY A 214 -6.94 24.72 -4.44
C GLY A 214 -7.35 25.70 -5.54
N VAL A 215 -6.37 26.30 -6.23
CA VAL A 215 -6.63 27.17 -7.40
C VAL A 215 -7.31 26.40 -8.54
N TRP A 216 -6.91 25.15 -8.78
CA TRP A 216 -7.50 24.32 -9.83
C TRP A 216 -8.89 23.76 -9.43
N THR A 217 -9.05 23.23 -8.21
CA THR A 217 -10.34 22.73 -7.70
C THR A 217 -11.39 23.84 -7.63
N LEU A 218 -11.02 25.04 -7.17
CA LEU A 218 -11.88 26.23 -7.19
C LEU A 218 -12.42 26.46 -8.59
N MET A 219 -11.55 26.49 -9.60
CA MET A 219 -11.97 26.78 -10.96
C MET A 219 -12.88 25.68 -11.52
N VAL A 220 -12.63 24.40 -11.22
CA VAL A 220 -13.54 23.29 -11.56
C VAL A 220 -14.94 23.49 -10.95
N THR A 221 -15.03 23.83 -9.66
CA THR A 221 -16.32 24.09 -8.98
C THR A 221 -16.99 25.36 -9.52
N LEU A 222 -16.23 26.44 -9.69
CA LEU A 222 -16.72 27.78 -10.01
C LEU A 222 -17.34 27.89 -11.41
N GLY A 223 -16.93 27.04 -12.36
CA GLY A 223 -17.60 26.94 -13.65
C GLY A 223 -19.09 26.57 -13.55
N VAL A 224 -19.47 25.76 -12.56
CA VAL A 224 -20.86 25.28 -12.39
C VAL A 224 -21.86 26.43 -12.17
N PRO A 225 -21.65 27.39 -11.24
CA PRO A 225 -22.56 28.53 -11.05
C PRO A 225 -22.24 29.80 -11.88
N VAL A 226 -20.98 30.02 -12.31
CA VAL A 226 -20.67 31.21 -13.13
C VAL A 226 -21.23 31.08 -14.55
N GLY A 227 -21.37 29.86 -15.08
CA GLY A 227 -22.08 29.59 -16.34
C GLY A 227 -23.51 30.15 -16.31
N PRO A 228 -24.41 29.64 -15.44
CA PRO A 228 -25.77 30.13 -15.29
C PRO A 228 -25.89 31.62 -15.02
N LEU A 229 -24.99 32.21 -14.23
CA LEU A 229 -24.99 33.67 -14.04
C LEU A 229 -24.84 34.41 -15.37
N ILE A 230 -23.84 34.07 -16.17
CA ILE A 230 -23.56 34.73 -17.47
C ILE A 230 -24.61 34.36 -18.52
N TYR A 231 -25.01 33.09 -18.58
CA TYR A 231 -25.97 32.58 -19.55
C TYR A 231 -27.39 33.09 -19.34
N GLY A 232 -27.77 33.48 -18.13
CA GLY A 232 -29.05 34.14 -17.86
C GLY A 232 -29.22 35.42 -18.66
N PHE A 233 -28.22 36.31 -18.58
CA PHE A 233 -28.17 37.55 -19.38
C PHE A 233 -28.12 37.25 -20.89
N ILE A 234 -27.28 36.30 -21.34
CA ILE A 234 -27.17 35.99 -22.78
C ILE A 234 -28.51 35.46 -23.33
N THR A 235 -29.15 34.54 -22.62
CA THR A 235 -30.44 33.95 -23.00
C THR A 235 -31.51 35.03 -23.11
N TYR A 236 -31.65 35.87 -22.08
CA TYR A 236 -32.68 36.90 -22.01
C TYR A 236 -32.46 38.07 -22.99
N ARG A 237 -31.20 38.46 -23.26
CA ARG A 237 -30.87 39.65 -24.08
C ARG A 237 -30.59 39.37 -25.54
N VAL A 238 -30.11 38.17 -25.89
CA VAL A 238 -29.64 37.83 -27.26
C VAL A 238 -30.09 36.44 -27.74
N GLY A 239 -30.72 35.64 -26.88
CA GLY A 239 -31.19 34.29 -27.18
C GLY A 239 -30.16 33.20 -26.92
N TYR A 240 -30.62 32.03 -26.46
CA TYR A 240 -29.76 30.99 -25.90
C TYR A 240 -28.64 30.50 -26.83
N ARG A 241 -28.85 30.51 -28.16
CA ARG A 241 -27.84 30.07 -29.15
C ARG A 241 -26.53 30.86 -29.08
N TRP A 242 -26.54 32.08 -28.51
CA TRP A 242 -25.33 32.87 -28.25
C TRP A 242 -24.46 32.34 -27.11
N ILE A 243 -24.97 31.49 -26.22
CA ILE A 243 -24.15 30.77 -25.23
C ILE A 243 -23.05 29.99 -25.95
N PHE A 244 -23.42 29.25 -26.99
CA PHE A 244 -22.50 28.41 -27.75
C PHE A 244 -21.51 29.22 -28.61
N TRP A 245 -21.88 30.41 -29.07
CA TRP A 245 -20.95 31.35 -29.71
C TRP A 245 -19.93 31.92 -28.72
N VAL A 246 -20.36 32.33 -27.52
CA VAL A 246 -19.45 32.81 -26.45
C VAL A 246 -18.50 31.70 -25.99
N LEU A 247 -18.99 30.46 -25.88
CA LEU A 247 -18.18 29.28 -25.60
C LEU A 247 -17.13 29.03 -26.69
N ALA A 248 -17.53 29.03 -27.98
CA ALA A 248 -16.60 28.85 -29.10
C ALA A 248 -15.53 29.95 -29.16
N ILE A 249 -15.91 31.22 -28.94
CA ILE A 249 -14.98 32.34 -28.86
C ILE A 249 -14.00 32.15 -27.69
N THR A 250 -14.51 31.78 -26.51
CA THR A 250 -13.67 31.54 -25.32
C THR A 250 -12.68 30.39 -25.55
N ASN A 251 -13.11 29.28 -26.14
CA ASN A 251 -12.21 28.17 -26.49
C ASN A 251 -11.16 28.58 -27.54
N GLY A 252 -11.50 29.47 -28.47
CA GLY A 252 -10.56 30.03 -29.45
C GLY A 252 -9.49 30.92 -28.80
N VAL A 253 -9.90 31.78 -27.86
CA VAL A 253 -8.97 32.58 -27.04
C VAL A 253 -8.09 31.66 -26.20
N GLN A 254 -8.64 30.61 -25.58
CA GLN A 254 -7.85 29.62 -24.85
C GLN A 254 -6.82 28.92 -25.74
N PHE A 255 -7.19 28.48 -26.95
CA PHE A 255 -6.29 27.85 -27.91
C PHE A 255 -5.12 28.78 -28.28
N ILE A 256 -5.42 30.05 -28.59
CA ILE A 256 -4.40 31.08 -28.86
C ILE A 256 -3.48 31.30 -27.65
N LEU A 257 -4.04 31.39 -26.43
CA LEU A 257 -3.25 31.54 -25.22
C LEU A 257 -2.38 30.31 -24.94
N TYR A 258 -2.88 29.09 -25.16
CA TYR A 258 -2.10 27.86 -25.03
C TYR A 258 -0.92 27.83 -26.03
N ILE A 259 -1.11 28.28 -27.28
CA ILE A 259 -0.02 28.34 -28.28
C ILE A 259 1.19 29.09 -27.74
N PHE A 260 0.99 30.30 -27.18
CA PHE A 260 2.05 31.19 -26.72
C PHE A 260 2.50 30.96 -25.27
N PHE A 261 1.59 30.57 -24.38
CA PHE A 261 1.82 30.63 -22.92
C PHE A 261 1.65 29.28 -22.20
N GLY A 262 1.25 28.21 -22.90
CA GLY A 262 1.05 26.87 -22.32
C GLY A 262 2.19 25.89 -22.63
N PRO A 263 3.31 25.89 -21.90
CA PRO A 263 4.41 24.94 -22.06
C PRO A 263 4.00 23.51 -21.69
N GLU A 264 4.75 22.53 -22.18
CA GLU A 264 4.67 21.13 -21.75
C GLU A 264 5.18 20.95 -20.30
N THR A 265 4.44 20.22 -19.46
CA THR A 265 4.81 19.92 -18.06
C THR A 265 5.24 18.47 -17.84
N ARG A 266 4.91 17.53 -18.72
CA ARG A 266 5.38 16.14 -18.57
C ARG A 266 6.85 16.03 -18.97
N TYR A 267 7.71 16.04 -17.98
CA TYR A 267 9.16 15.82 -18.12
C TYR A 267 9.55 14.38 -17.72
N ILE A 268 10.57 13.84 -18.39
CA ILE A 268 11.22 12.55 -18.12
C ILE A 268 12.72 12.75 -18.32
N GLY A 269 13.57 12.16 -17.46
CA GLY A 269 15.03 12.22 -17.62
C GLY A 269 15.47 11.66 -18.98
N GLY A 270 16.49 12.27 -19.59
CA GLY A 270 17.00 11.90 -20.93
C GLY A 270 16.11 12.30 -22.12
N SER A 271 14.79 12.46 -21.95
CA SER A 271 13.85 12.67 -23.08
C SER A 271 13.98 14.02 -23.79
N THR A 272 14.84 14.92 -23.30
CA THR A 272 15.11 16.24 -23.89
C THR A 272 16.57 16.45 -24.29
N GLU A 273 17.42 15.42 -24.25
CA GLU A 273 18.84 15.53 -24.60
C GLU A 273 19.03 16.04 -26.05
N GLY A 274 20.00 16.94 -26.23
CA GLY A 274 20.26 17.59 -27.52
C GLY A 274 19.17 18.57 -27.99
N MET A 275 18.14 18.88 -27.19
CA MET A 275 17.13 19.90 -27.51
C MET A 275 17.24 21.12 -26.59
N SER A 276 16.95 22.30 -27.12
CA SER A 276 16.82 23.51 -26.31
C SER A 276 15.47 23.54 -25.57
N ASP A 277 15.47 24.14 -24.37
CA ASP A 277 14.29 24.21 -23.48
C ASP A 277 13.03 24.70 -24.20
N PHE A 278 13.15 25.77 -24.99
CA PHE A 278 12.02 26.32 -25.75
C PHE A 278 11.45 25.31 -26.76
N LYS A 279 12.32 24.52 -27.42
CA LYS A 279 11.90 23.49 -28.37
C LYS A 279 11.22 22.33 -27.66
N ALA A 280 11.75 21.91 -26.50
CA ALA A 280 11.13 20.88 -25.66
C ALA A 280 9.74 21.33 -25.16
N GLN A 281 9.62 22.55 -24.63
CA GLN A 281 8.42 23.05 -23.97
C GLN A 281 7.30 23.48 -24.94
N TYR A 282 7.62 24.08 -26.09
CA TYR A 282 6.61 24.72 -26.96
C TYR A 282 6.47 24.09 -28.35
N LEU A 283 7.50 23.41 -28.86
CA LEU A 283 7.57 22.93 -30.25
C LEU A 283 7.62 21.39 -30.37
N SER A 284 7.70 20.65 -29.26
CA SER A 284 7.63 19.19 -29.27
C SER A 284 6.18 18.72 -29.31
N PHE A 285 5.88 17.90 -30.32
CA PHE A 285 4.62 17.14 -30.44
C PHE A 285 4.93 15.63 -30.58
N ARG A 286 6.13 15.20 -30.17
CA ARG A 286 6.57 13.81 -30.21
C ARG A 286 6.10 13.06 -28.97
N ARG A 287 6.03 11.73 -29.08
CA ARG A 287 5.91 10.83 -27.93
C ARG A 287 7.08 11.08 -26.97
N ILE A 288 6.77 11.39 -25.72
CA ILE A 288 7.72 11.66 -24.63
C ILE A 288 8.08 10.34 -23.93
N ASP A 289 7.07 9.51 -23.65
CA ASP A 289 7.22 8.20 -23.00
C ASP A 289 7.17 7.06 -24.05
N PRO A 290 8.28 6.36 -24.31
CA PRO A 290 8.39 5.40 -25.41
C PRO A 290 7.65 4.08 -25.18
N THR A 291 7.33 3.72 -23.92
CA THR A 291 6.71 2.43 -23.59
C THR A 291 5.33 2.27 -24.27
N PRO A 292 4.90 1.05 -24.65
CA PRO A 292 3.70 0.85 -25.48
C PRO A 292 2.40 1.27 -24.77
N LEU A 293 1.36 1.60 -25.55
CA LEU A 293 0.01 1.84 -25.02
C LEU A 293 -0.73 0.51 -24.90
N THR A 294 -1.13 0.15 -23.69
CA THR A 294 -1.91 -1.05 -23.36
C THR A 294 -3.36 -0.69 -23.08
N LEU A 295 -4.29 -1.65 -23.25
CA LEU A 295 -5.70 -1.44 -22.87
C LEU A 295 -5.88 -1.31 -21.34
N ARG A 296 -4.99 -1.91 -20.54
CA ARG A 296 -5.01 -1.86 -19.07
C ARG A 296 -4.82 -0.43 -18.54
N GLU A 297 -3.98 0.39 -19.18
CA GLU A 297 -3.73 1.80 -18.80
C GLU A 297 -5.02 2.66 -18.75
N PHE A 298 -6.01 2.36 -19.60
CA PHE A 298 -7.27 3.11 -19.69
C PHE A 298 -8.20 2.81 -18.51
N PHE A 299 -8.19 1.58 -18.00
CA PHE A 299 -9.00 1.15 -16.86
C PHE A 299 -8.24 1.20 -15.54
N HIS A 300 -6.90 1.34 -15.56
CA HIS A 300 -6.05 1.45 -14.37
C HIS A 300 -6.55 2.47 -13.34
N PRO A 301 -7.05 3.68 -13.69
CA PRO A 301 -7.60 4.60 -12.70
C PRO A 301 -8.79 4.04 -11.90
N LEU A 302 -9.54 3.08 -12.44
CA LEU A 302 -10.64 2.43 -11.72
C LEU A 302 -10.14 1.49 -10.61
N THR A 303 -8.88 1.02 -10.67
CA THR A 303 -8.26 0.21 -9.60
C THR A 303 -8.10 0.99 -8.29
N MET A 304 -8.16 2.33 -8.33
CA MET A 304 -8.21 3.17 -7.14
C MET A 304 -9.44 2.91 -6.27
N ALA A 305 -10.49 2.27 -6.81
CA ALA A 305 -11.65 1.78 -6.04
C ALA A 305 -11.25 0.77 -4.94
N ALA A 306 -10.20 -0.02 -5.17
CA ALA A 306 -9.67 -0.99 -4.20
C ALA A 306 -8.76 -0.35 -3.13
N ARG A 307 -8.54 0.97 -3.17
CA ARG A 307 -7.74 1.72 -2.20
C ARG A 307 -8.67 2.57 -1.32
N PRO A 308 -9.00 2.18 -0.08
CA PRO A 308 -9.99 2.90 0.74
C PRO A 308 -9.62 4.38 0.99
N SER A 309 -8.32 4.67 1.09
CA SER A 309 -7.72 6.01 1.19
C SER A 309 -7.92 6.90 -0.05
N VAL A 310 -8.38 6.36 -1.19
CA VAL A 310 -8.84 7.14 -2.37
C VAL A 310 -10.35 7.02 -2.54
N MET A 311 -10.90 5.80 -2.43
CA MET A 311 -12.31 5.51 -2.62
C MET A 311 -13.22 6.28 -1.65
N ILE A 312 -12.89 6.31 -0.36
CA ILE A 312 -13.73 6.97 0.63
C ILE A 312 -13.73 8.50 0.45
N PRO A 313 -12.57 9.19 0.30
CA PRO A 313 -12.54 10.60 -0.09
C PRO A 313 -13.28 10.91 -1.40
N ALA A 314 -13.20 10.03 -2.41
CA ALA A 314 -13.90 10.21 -3.67
C ALA A 314 -15.43 10.20 -3.50
N CYS A 315 -15.97 9.21 -2.77
CA CYS A 315 -17.40 9.11 -2.46
C CYS A 315 -17.89 10.24 -1.56
N ALA A 316 -17.11 10.59 -0.53
CA ALA A 316 -17.43 11.68 0.39
C ALA A 316 -17.49 13.04 -0.32
N TYR A 317 -16.49 13.35 -1.17
CA TYR A 317 -16.52 14.54 -2.01
C TYR A 317 -17.71 14.50 -2.98
N ALA A 318 -17.94 13.38 -3.67
CA ALA A 318 -19.03 13.26 -4.63
C ALA A 318 -20.41 13.53 -4.00
N MET A 319 -20.65 13.04 -2.77
CA MET A 319 -21.93 13.25 -2.07
C MET A 319 -22.09 14.68 -1.54
N VAL A 320 -21.02 15.30 -1.02
CA VAL A 320 -21.05 16.73 -0.64
C VAL A 320 -21.26 17.61 -1.87
N PHE A 321 -20.62 17.30 -3.00
CA PHE A 321 -20.80 18.01 -4.26
C PHE A 321 -22.21 17.82 -4.85
N LEU A 322 -22.82 16.65 -4.66
CA LEU A 322 -24.18 16.36 -5.12
C LEU A 322 -25.21 17.33 -4.53
N PHE A 323 -25.16 17.60 -3.22
CA PHE A 323 -26.11 18.51 -2.57
C PHE A 323 -25.59 19.95 -2.47
N GLY A 324 -24.30 20.14 -2.16
CA GLY A 324 -23.62 21.43 -2.02
C GLY A 324 -23.21 22.10 -3.33
N SER A 325 -23.47 21.47 -4.48
CA SER A 325 -23.33 22.09 -5.81
C SER A 325 -24.45 21.67 -6.76
N VAL A 326 -24.64 20.38 -7.05
CA VAL A 326 -25.53 19.94 -8.15
C VAL A 326 -27.00 20.25 -7.85
N MET A 327 -27.54 19.85 -6.69
CA MET A 327 -28.92 20.16 -6.30
C MET A 327 -29.18 21.68 -6.26
N ILE A 328 -28.30 22.44 -5.60
CA ILE A 328 -28.43 23.91 -5.47
C ILE A 328 -28.09 24.70 -6.76
N THR A 329 -27.90 24.03 -7.89
CA THR A 329 -27.70 24.68 -9.19
C THR A 329 -28.64 24.15 -10.27
N VAL A 330 -28.74 22.83 -10.44
CA VAL A 330 -29.57 22.19 -11.49
C VAL A 330 -31.06 22.31 -11.19
N GLU A 331 -31.46 22.28 -9.92
CA GLU A 331 -32.88 22.31 -9.52
C GLU A 331 -33.41 23.73 -9.23
N VAL A 332 -32.55 24.75 -9.31
CA VAL A 332 -32.93 26.16 -9.12
C VAL A 332 -34.05 26.62 -10.08
N PRO A 333 -34.13 26.19 -11.36
CA PRO A 333 -35.30 26.44 -12.20
C PRO A 333 -36.58 25.85 -11.60
N GLN A 334 -36.54 24.56 -11.23
CA GLN A 334 -37.71 23.82 -10.74
C GLN A 334 -38.19 24.32 -9.37
N LEU A 335 -37.29 24.82 -8.53
CA LEU A 335 -37.56 25.27 -7.17
C LEU A 335 -37.82 26.78 -7.03
N LEU A 336 -37.09 27.64 -7.76
CA LEU A 336 -37.14 29.10 -7.62
C LEU A 336 -37.73 29.82 -8.84
N GLN A 337 -37.40 29.40 -10.08
CA GLN A 337 -37.92 30.07 -11.28
C GLN A 337 -39.44 29.92 -11.38
N THR A 338 -39.93 28.69 -11.25
CA THR A 338 -41.36 28.33 -11.17
C THR A 338 -42.08 29.06 -10.03
N LYS A 339 -41.48 29.10 -8.84
CA LYS A 339 -42.11 29.60 -7.62
C LYS A 339 -42.19 31.13 -7.53
N PHE A 340 -41.26 31.84 -8.16
CA PHE A 340 -41.21 33.30 -8.14
C PHE A 340 -41.47 33.96 -9.50
N GLY A 341 -41.69 33.20 -10.57
CA GLY A 341 -41.92 33.72 -11.92
C GLY A 341 -40.69 34.41 -12.53
N LEU A 342 -39.49 33.89 -12.24
CA LEU A 342 -38.24 34.54 -12.67
C LEU A 342 -38.01 34.38 -14.18
N ASN A 343 -37.57 35.44 -14.85
CA ASN A 343 -37.00 35.32 -16.20
C ASN A 343 -35.55 34.79 -16.15
N ALA A 344 -34.98 34.41 -17.31
CA ALA A 344 -33.64 33.81 -17.37
C ALA A 344 -32.52 34.69 -16.78
N GLU A 345 -32.62 36.02 -16.86
CA GLU A 345 -31.67 36.95 -16.24
C GLU A 345 -31.79 36.96 -14.71
N GLN A 346 -33.02 37.04 -14.20
CA GLN A 346 -33.31 36.96 -12.77
C GLN A 346 -32.95 35.60 -12.17
N LEU A 347 -33.12 34.52 -12.94
CA LEU A 347 -32.65 33.18 -12.60
C LEU A 347 -31.11 33.13 -12.51
N GLY A 348 -30.40 33.71 -13.48
CA GLY A 348 -28.94 33.82 -13.45
C GLY A 348 -28.41 34.52 -12.19
N LEU A 349 -29.11 35.54 -11.68
CA LEU A 349 -28.73 36.23 -10.43
C LEU A 349 -28.78 35.33 -9.18
N GLN A 350 -29.56 34.24 -9.18
CA GLN A 350 -29.67 33.35 -8.00
C GLN A 350 -28.35 32.63 -7.70
N PHE A 351 -27.50 32.44 -8.70
CA PHE A 351 -26.21 31.74 -8.59
C PHE A 351 -25.12 32.57 -7.90
N ILE A 352 -25.35 33.87 -7.64
CA ILE A 352 -24.41 34.76 -6.94
C ILE A 352 -24.09 34.23 -5.53
N GLY A 353 -25.07 33.64 -4.83
CA GLY A 353 -24.84 33.02 -3.52
C GLY A 353 -23.79 31.91 -3.60
N VAL A 354 -23.98 30.95 -4.51
CA VAL A 354 -23.04 29.84 -4.75
C VAL A 354 -21.63 30.36 -5.08
N ILE A 355 -21.53 31.37 -5.96
CA ILE A 355 -20.25 31.98 -6.37
C ILE A 355 -19.49 32.58 -5.17
N ILE A 356 -20.17 33.40 -4.35
CA ILE A 356 -19.57 34.01 -3.16
C ILE A 356 -19.13 32.93 -2.17
N GLY A 357 -19.98 31.92 -1.93
CA GLY A 357 -19.67 30.78 -1.08
C GLY A 357 -18.41 30.04 -1.51
N THR A 358 -18.36 29.58 -2.76
CA THR A 358 -17.22 28.84 -3.33
C THR A 358 -15.92 29.66 -3.31
N VAL A 359 -15.95 30.94 -3.69
CA VAL A 359 -14.73 31.78 -3.70
C VAL A 359 -14.18 31.99 -2.29
N LEU A 360 -15.04 32.32 -1.31
CA LEU A 360 -14.63 32.49 0.09
C LEU A 360 -14.16 31.15 0.71
N GLY A 361 -14.81 30.04 0.33
CA GLY A 361 -14.46 28.69 0.76
C GLY A 361 -13.03 28.33 0.36
N GLU A 362 -12.59 28.66 -0.86
CA GLU A 362 -11.22 28.37 -1.28
C GLU A 362 -10.17 29.25 -0.60
N GLN A 363 -10.43 30.54 -0.38
CA GLN A 363 -9.42 31.43 0.26
C GLN A 363 -8.98 30.87 1.62
N ILE A 364 -9.91 30.20 2.32
CA ILE A 364 -9.65 29.47 3.56
C ILE A 364 -9.13 28.05 3.24
N GLY A 365 -9.76 27.30 2.33
CA GLY A 365 -9.47 25.89 2.01
C GLY A 365 -7.99 25.55 1.82
N GLY A 366 -7.41 25.81 0.64
CA GLY A 366 -6.03 25.46 0.35
C GLY A 366 -5.02 26.16 1.28
N SER A 367 -5.24 27.45 1.57
CA SER A 367 -4.34 28.25 2.43
C SER A 367 -4.27 27.73 3.87
N MET A 368 -5.42 27.39 4.47
CA MET A 368 -5.47 26.82 5.82
C MET A 368 -4.95 25.39 5.82
N SER A 369 -5.17 24.61 4.76
CA SER A 369 -4.64 23.25 4.61
C SER A 369 -3.12 23.21 4.73
N ASP A 370 -2.41 24.00 3.93
CA ASP A 370 -0.94 24.05 3.96
C ASP A 370 -0.42 24.76 5.24
N PHE A 371 -1.18 25.67 5.84
CA PHE A 371 -0.85 26.23 7.17
C PHE A 371 -0.98 25.19 8.29
N TRP A 372 -2.02 24.38 8.27
CA TRP A 372 -2.32 23.37 9.30
C TRP A 372 -1.25 22.26 9.30
N MET A 373 -0.86 21.78 8.12
CA MET A 373 0.25 20.82 7.96
C MET A 373 1.57 21.40 8.47
N ARG A 374 2.01 22.57 7.99
CA ARG A 374 3.26 23.22 8.44
C ARG A 374 3.26 23.57 9.93
N ARG A 375 2.10 23.80 10.54
CA ARG A 375 1.96 23.99 12.00
C ARG A 375 2.19 22.70 12.78
N ARG A 376 1.79 21.54 12.24
CA ARG A 376 2.06 20.22 12.84
C ARG A 376 3.52 19.83 12.66
N GLU A 377 4.06 20.00 11.45
CA GLU A 377 5.46 19.75 11.07
C GLU A 377 6.43 20.44 12.04
N ARG A 378 6.30 21.75 12.23
CA ARG A 378 7.08 22.54 13.21
C ARG A 378 6.89 22.13 14.68
N LYS A 379 5.88 21.32 15.00
CA LYS A 379 5.64 20.81 16.37
C LYS A 379 6.22 19.40 16.57
N ILE A 380 6.40 18.62 15.52
CA ILE A 380 6.89 17.23 15.60
C ILE A 380 8.28 17.04 14.98
N GLN A 381 8.83 18.05 14.31
CA GLN A 381 10.12 18.02 13.59
C GLN A 381 10.24 16.87 12.56
N HIS A 382 9.10 16.41 12.06
CA HIS A 382 8.97 15.33 11.07
C HIS A 382 7.82 15.66 10.09
N LYS A 383 7.82 15.04 8.92
CA LYS A 383 6.77 15.21 7.88
C LYS A 383 5.42 14.68 8.41
N PRO A 384 4.36 15.49 8.55
CA PRO A 384 3.09 14.99 9.10
C PRO A 384 2.30 14.13 8.11
N ASP A 385 1.62 13.11 8.62
CA ASP A 385 0.77 12.21 7.84
C ASP A 385 -0.32 12.96 7.05
N PRO A 386 -0.61 12.56 5.78
CA PRO A 386 -1.65 13.18 4.97
C PRO A 386 -3.00 13.30 5.68
N GLU A 387 -3.34 12.33 6.53
CA GLU A 387 -4.60 12.23 7.28
C GLU A 387 -4.84 13.43 8.22
N TYR A 388 -3.79 14.07 8.75
CA TYR A 388 -3.93 15.25 9.62
C TYR A 388 -4.63 16.44 8.92
N ARG A 389 -4.63 16.44 7.58
CA ARG A 389 -5.31 17.42 6.72
C ARG A 389 -6.84 17.31 6.77
N LEU A 390 -7.37 16.12 7.09
CA LEU A 390 -8.81 15.81 7.07
C LEU A 390 -9.62 16.61 8.11
N TRP A 391 -8.98 17.15 9.15
CA TRP A 391 -9.61 18.02 10.15
C TRP A 391 -10.40 19.19 9.55
N LEU A 392 -9.98 19.71 8.40
CA LEU A 392 -10.64 20.84 7.72
C LEU A 392 -11.90 20.43 6.92
N SER A 393 -12.11 19.13 6.67
CA SER A 393 -13.28 18.64 5.94
C SER A 393 -14.55 18.65 6.81
N TYR A 394 -14.44 18.39 8.12
CA TYR A 394 -15.58 18.35 9.05
C TYR A 394 -16.41 19.65 9.08
N PRO A 395 -15.84 20.86 9.30
CA PRO A 395 -16.62 22.09 9.22
C PRO A 395 -17.18 22.33 7.80
N GLY A 396 -16.50 21.87 6.75
CA GLY A 396 -16.99 21.92 5.38
C GLY A 396 -18.28 21.12 5.17
N VAL A 397 -18.32 19.86 5.62
CA VAL A 397 -19.54 19.02 5.53
C VAL A 397 -20.68 19.63 6.36
N ILE A 398 -20.41 20.06 7.59
CA ILE A 398 -21.42 20.67 8.48
C ILE A 398 -22.02 21.94 7.86
N LEU A 399 -21.19 22.82 7.30
CA LEU A 399 -21.67 24.02 6.60
C LEU A 399 -22.44 23.67 5.33
N THR A 400 -22.06 22.60 4.62
CA THR A 400 -22.83 22.12 3.47
C THR A 400 -24.25 21.69 3.87
N ILE A 401 -24.35 20.92 4.96
CA ILE A 401 -25.62 20.48 5.56
C ILE A 401 -26.47 21.68 5.99
N VAL A 402 -25.90 22.61 6.77
CA VAL A 402 -26.62 23.82 7.23
C VAL A 402 -27.12 24.67 6.06
N GLY A 403 -26.29 24.88 5.03
CA GLY A 403 -26.66 25.62 3.84
C GLY A 403 -27.78 24.94 3.03
N ALA A 404 -27.74 23.62 2.88
CA ALA A 404 -28.79 22.85 2.21
C ALA A 404 -30.13 22.90 2.97
N ILE A 405 -30.10 22.83 4.30
CA ILE A 405 -31.28 23.00 5.15
C ILE A 405 -31.86 24.41 4.99
N VAL A 406 -31.04 25.46 5.12
CA VAL A 406 -31.50 26.85 4.94
C VAL A 406 -32.07 27.07 3.53
N PHE A 407 -31.41 26.56 2.49
CA PHE A 407 -31.89 26.64 1.11
C PHE A 407 -33.29 26.03 0.96
N LEU A 408 -33.46 24.76 1.32
CA LEU A 408 -34.71 24.02 1.08
C LEU A 408 -35.85 24.46 2.01
N VAL A 409 -35.59 24.69 3.30
CA VAL A 409 -36.61 25.12 4.27
C VAL A 409 -37.09 26.53 3.95
N CYS A 410 -36.19 27.48 3.68
CA CYS A 410 -36.60 28.84 3.29
C CYS A 410 -37.26 28.86 1.90
N THR A 411 -36.85 27.97 0.98
CA THR A 411 -37.54 27.82 -0.32
C THR A 411 -38.98 27.37 -0.13
N GLN A 412 -39.27 26.40 0.75
CA GLN A 412 -40.65 26.01 1.03
C GLN A 412 -41.44 27.12 1.73
N GLN A 413 -40.86 27.77 2.75
CA GLN A 413 -41.52 28.82 3.54
C GLN A 413 -41.79 30.11 2.76
N ALA A 414 -41.04 30.41 1.70
CA ALA A 414 -41.29 31.57 0.86
C ALA A 414 -42.70 31.52 0.23
N ALA A 415 -43.38 32.66 0.16
CA ALA A 415 -44.69 32.74 -0.50
C ALA A 415 -44.52 32.69 -2.04
N PRO A 416 -45.41 32.02 -2.79
CA PRO A 416 -45.40 32.06 -4.25
C PRO A 416 -45.43 33.51 -4.77
N ASN A 417 -44.70 33.78 -5.85
CA ASN A 417 -44.53 35.11 -6.47
C ASN A 417 -43.92 36.21 -5.57
N HIS A 418 -43.40 35.88 -4.39
CA HIS A 418 -42.70 36.83 -3.50
C HIS A 418 -41.26 36.35 -3.24
N TRP A 419 -40.32 36.83 -4.07
CA TRP A 419 -38.90 36.51 -3.93
C TRP A 419 -38.34 36.99 -2.59
N VAL A 420 -37.54 36.14 -1.95
CA VAL A 420 -36.82 36.44 -0.70
C VAL A 420 -35.38 35.93 -0.79
N VAL A 421 -34.45 36.62 -0.12
CA VAL A 421 -33.00 36.33 -0.21
C VAL A 421 -32.55 35.10 0.62
N SER A 422 -33.36 34.63 1.57
CA SER A 422 -32.97 33.60 2.54
C SER A 422 -32.55 32.24 1.92
N PRO A 423 -33.18 31.71 0.85
CA PRO A 423 -32.67 30.52 0.18
C PRO A 423 -31.25 30.72 -0.38
N ILE A 424 -30.95 31.90 -0.92
CA ILE A 424 -29.67 32.22 -1.55
C ILE A 424 -28.55 32.33 -0.52
N ILE A 425 -28.86 32.81 0.70
CA ILE A 425 -27.95 32.73 1.86
C ILE A 425 -27.64 31.25 2.16
N GLY A 426 -28.64 30.36 2.10
CA GLY A 426 -28.44 28.92 2.20
C GLY A 426 -27.49 28.36 1.14
N THR A 427 -27.70 28.72 -0.14
CA THR A 427 -26.81 28.28 -1.23
C THR A 427 -25.36 28.77 -1.07
N ALA A 428 -25.16 29.98 -0.51
CA ALA A 428 -23.82 30.50 -0.23
C ALA A 428 -23.11 29.73 0.88
N ILE A 429 -23.80 29.44 1.99
CA ILE A 429 -23.26 28.64 3.09
C ILE A 429 -22.96 27.21 2.60
N ALA A 430 -23.84 26.64 1.76
CA ALA A 430 -23.66 25.31 1.20
C ALA A 430 -22.42 25.22 0.29
N ALA A 431 -22.28 26.17 -0.63
CA ALA A 431 -21.18 26.24 -1.59
C ALA A 431 -19.81 26.51 -0.93
N PHE A 432 -19.79 27.27 0.16
CA PHE A 432 -18.62 27.48 1.01
C PHE A 432 -18.16 26.17 1.65
N GLY A 433 -19.09 25.44 2.28
CA GLY A 433 -18.80 24.14 2.88
C GLY A 433 -18.28 23.12 1.86
N ASN A 434 -18.93 23.05 0.70
CA ASN A 434 -18.56 22.16 -0.39
C ASN A 434 -17.13 22.43 -0.90
N GLN A 435 -16.72 23.69 -1.05
CA GLN A 435 -15.37 23.99 -1.54
C GLN A 435 -14.27 23.59 -0.53
N LEU A 436 -14.51 23.78 0.77
CA LEU A 436 -13.59 23.29 1.81
C LEU A 436 -13.38 21.77 1.72
N VAL A 437 -14.48 21.00 1.60
CA VAL A 437 -14.40 19.54 1.43
C VAL A 437 -13.67 19.16 0.15
N THR A 438 -14.00 19.83 -0.97
CA THR A 438 -13.42 19.59 -2.30
C THR A 438 -11.89 19.63 -2.25
N THR A 439 -11.32 20.75 -1.80
CA THR A 439 -9.87 20.96 -1.83
C THR A 439 -9.14 20.08 -0.82
N VAL A 440 -9.72 19.85 0.36
CA VAL A 440 -9.11 18.99 1.40
C VAL A 440 -9.07 17.53 0.98
N LEU A 441 -10.18 16.95 0.51
CA LEU A 441 -10.27 15.52 0.18
C LEU A 441 -9.47 15.16 -1.09
N VAL A 442 -9.46 16.05 -2.10
CA VAL A 442 -8.62 15.86 -3.30
C VAL A 442 -7.14 15.94 -2.97
N THR A 443 -6.71 16.92 -2.16
CA THR A 443 -5.30 17.05 -1.75
C THR A 443 -4.85 15.85 -0.91
N TYR A 444 -5.70 15.39 0.02
CA TYR A 444 -5.45 14.20 0.82
C TYR A 444 -5.19 12.96 -0.04
N ALA A 445 -6.12 12.59 -0.92
CA ALA A 445 -6.01 11.38 -1.73
C ALA A 445 -4.81 11.44 -2.71
N VAL A 446 -4.45 12.63 -3.21
CA VAL A 446 -3.25 12.85 -4.03
C VAL A 446 -1.97 12.66 -3.22
N ASP A 447 -1.91 13.16 -1.99
CA ASP A 447 -0.73 13.01 -1.12
C ASP A 447 -0.56 11.59 -0.54
N CYS A 448 -1.62 10.76 -0.53
CA CYS A 448 -1.51 9.33 -0.26
C CYS A 448 -0.84 8.52 -1.38
N TYR A 449 -0.94 8.96 -2.64
CA TYR A 449 -0.38 8.28 -3.81
C TYR A 449 0.20 9.29 -4.82
N PRO A 450 1.27 10.04 -4.46
CA PRO A 450 1.75 11.17 -5.26
C PRO A 450 2.21 10.76 -6.66
N GLU A 451 2.79 9.58 -6.81
CA GLU A 451 3.33 9.06 -8.07
C GLU A 451 2.24 8.71 -9.10
N ASP A 452 1.03 8.37 -8.64
CA ASP A 452 -0.14 8.11 -9.51
C ASP A 452 -1.24 9.16 -9.32
N SER A 453 -0.85 10.38 -8.92
CA SER A 453 -1.73 11.54 -8.70
C SER A 453 -2.62 11.90 -9.90
N GLY A 454 -2.22 11.51 -11.12
CA GLY A 454 -3.05 11.59 -12.31
C GLY A 454 -4.20 10.57 -12.35
N SER A 455 -3.98 9.31 -11.93
CA SER A 455 -5.06 8.32 -11.81
C SER A 455 -6.00 8.65 -10.66
N VAL A 456 -5.47 9.14 -9.53
CA VAL A 456 -6.27 9.63 -8.40
C VAL A 456 -7.19 10.77 -8.86
N GLY A 457 -6.67 11.78 -9.57
CA GLY A 457 -7.47 12.89 -10.10
C GLY A 457 -8.56 12.43 -11.09
N VAL A 458 -8.23 11.49 -11.98
CA VAL A 458 -9.19 10.86 -12.91
C VAL A 458 -10.28 10.08 -12.17
N PHE A 459 -9.91 9.27 -11.18
CA PHE A 459 -10.86 8.45 -10.43
C PHE A 459 -11.83 9.29 -9.60
N ILE A 460 -11.32 10.29 -8.86
CA ILE A 460 -12.15 11.20 -8.09
C ILE A 460 -13.11 11.99 -9.01
N THR A 461 -12.63 12.39 -10.19
CA THR A 461 -13.48 13.02 -11.22
C THR A 461 -14.55 12.05 -11.70
N PHE A 462 -14.21 10.80 -12.02
CA PHE A 462 -15.18 9.78 -12.44
C PHE A 462 -16.29 9.58 -11.40
N VAL A 463 -15.94 9.34 -10.13
CA VAL A 463 -16.91 9.13 -9.04
C VAL A 463 -17.82 10.35 -8.84
N ARG A 464 -17.26 11.58 -8.83
CA ARG A 464 -18.04 12.82 -8.74
C ARG A 464 -19.03 12.95 -9.89
N GLN A 465 -18.58 12.72 -11.12
CA GLN A 465 -19.39 12.93 -12.31
C GLN A 465 -20.48 11.85 -12.45
N VAL A 466 -20.26 10.62 -11.97
CA VAL A 466 -21.32 9.60 -11.87
C VAL A 466 -22.44 10.07 -10.93
N TRP A 467 -22.12 10.52 -9.72
CA TRP A 467 -23.14 11.03 -8.79
C TRP A 467 -23.83 12.30 -9.30
N GLY A 468 -23.08 13.25 -9.86
CA GLY A 468 -23.63 14.47 -10.46
C GLY A 468 -24.49 14.22 -11.70
N PHE A 469 -24.27 13.11 -12.42
CA PHE A 469 -25.16 12.65 -13.49
C PHE A 469 -26.45 12.04 -12.92
N ILE A 470 -26.35 11.21 -11.87
CA ILE A 470 -27.49 10.48 -11.28
C ILE A 470 -28.47 11.43 -10.55
N GLY A 471 -27.98 12.42 -9.81
CA GLY A 471 -28.79 13.35 -8.99
C GLY A 471 -30.08 13.86 -9.65
N PRO A 472 -29.99 14.58 -10.78
CA PRO A 472 -31.15 15.18 -11.45
C PRO A 472 -32.21 14.19 -11.98
N PHE A 473 -31.95 12.87 -11.97
CA PHE A 473 -32.96 11.87 -12.30
C PHE A 473 -33.91 11.53 -11.14
N TRP A 474 -33.52 11.82 -9.89
CA TRP A 474 -34.31 11.47 -8.70
C TRP A 474 -34.59 12.65 -7.76
N PHE A 475 -33.93 13.80 -7.94
CA PHE A 475 -34.27 15.01 -7.18
C PHE A 475 -35.73 15.47 -7.35
N PRO A 476 -36.36 15.45 -8.55
CA PRO A 476 -37.77 15.81 -8.69
C PRO A 476 -38.68 14.86 -7.91
N ASP A 477 -38.48 13.54 -8.06
CA ASP A 477 -39.24 12.52 -7.33
C ASP A 477 -39.06 12.65 -5.81
N MET A 478 -37.86 13.03 -5.33
CA MET A 478 -37.63 13.34 -3.92
C MET A 478 -38.48 14.55 -3.47
N PHE A 479 -38.46 15.66 -4.21
CA PHE A 479 -39.22 16.84 -3.84
C PHE A 479 -40.74 16.61 -3.87
N ASP A 480 -41.24 15.83 -4.82
CA ASP A 480 -42.67 15.53 -4.96
C ASP A 480 -43.17 14.52 -3.91
N ASN A 481 -42.40 13.46 -3.61
CA ASN A 481 -42.82 12.43 -2.65
C ASN A 481 -42.50 12.77 -1.18
N VAL A 482 -41.40 13.51 -0.91
CA VAL A 482 -40.95 13.84 0.46
C VAL A 482 -41.31 15.28 0.83
N GLY A 483 -41.43 16.19 -0.15
CA GLY A 483 -41.63 17.63 0.06
C GLY A 483 -40.30 18.38 0.16
N VAL A 484 -40.25 19.59 -0.40
CA VAL A 484 -39.02 20.40 -0.57
C VAL A 484 -38.25 20.58 0.74
N ALA A 485 -38.88 20.99 1.84
CA ALA A 485 -38.21 21.19 3.12
C ALA A 485 -37.73 19.87 3.75
N ALA A 486 -38.55 18.82 3.73
CA ALA A 486 -38.18 17.52 4.31
C ALA A 486 -37.09 16.79 3.50
N SER A 487 -36.95 17.11 2.21
CA SER A 487 -35.84 16.70 1.36
C SER A 487 -34.47 17.19 1.88
N SER A 488 -34.43 18.22 2.74
CA SER A 488 -33.21 18.59 3.45
C SER A 488 -32.78 17.53 4.45
N GLY A 489 -33.72 16.78 5.03
CA GLY A 489 -33.45 15.62 5.88
C GLY A 489 -32.75 14.52 5.10
N VAL A 490 -33.26 14.17 3.91
CA VAL A 490 -32.64 13.20 2.99
C VAL A 490 -31.23 13.65 2.57
N SER A 491 -31.09 14.91 2.14
CA SER A 491 -29.82 15.51 1.75
C SER A 491 -28.79 15.48 2.89
N SER A 492 -29.23 15.80 4.11
CA SER A 492 -28.37 15.82 5.30
C SER A 492 -27.96 14.42 5.73
N ALA A 493 -28.89 13.46 5.71
CA ALA A 493 -28.63 12.07 6.05
C ALA A 493 -27.62 11.44 5.09
N LEU A 494 -27.74 11.68 3.78
CA LEU A 494 -26.80 11.18 2.79
C LEU A 494 -25.42 11.82 2.91
N MET A 495 -25.33 13.15 3.07
CA MET A 495 -24.05 13.81 3.35
C MET A 495 -23.40 13.30 4.63
N PHE A 496 -24.17 13.09 5.70
CA PHE A 496 -23.65 12.56 6.96
C PHE A 496 -23.17 11.11 6.83
N ALA A 497 -24.00 10.22 6.26
CA ALA A 497 -23.72 8.79 6.18
C ALA A 497 -22.63 8.42 5.16
N VAL A 498 -22.53 9.14 4.03
CA VAL A 498 -21.57 8.82 2.94
C VAL A 498 -20.33 9.72 2.95
N SER A 499 -20.38 10.85 3.67
CA SER A 499 -19.25 11.80 3.74
C SER A 499 -18.71 11.99 5.16
N PHE A 500 -19.56 12.34 6.12
CA PHE A 500 -19.09 12.65 7.48
C PHE A 500 -18.59 11.39 8.21
N LEU A 501 -19.41 10.34 8.29
CA LEU A 501 -19.03 9.09 8.95
C LEU A 501 -17.85 8.38 8.26
N PRO A 502 -17.77 8.26 6.92
CA PRO A 502 -16.65 7.58 6.28
C PRO A 502 -15.34 8.38 6.30
N VAL A 503 -15.39 9.72 6.27
CA VAL A 503 -14.17 10.52 6.48
C VAL A 503 -13.71 10.46 7.93
N ILE A 504 -14.63 10.44 8.91
CA ILE A 504 -14.29 10.06 10.28
C ILE A 504 -13.65 8.67 10.31
N ALA A 505 -14.23 7.68 9.63
CA ALA A 505 -13.69 6.32 9.59
C ALA A 505 -12.26 6.27 9.01
N VAL A 506 -11.93 6.99 7.94
CA VAL A 506 -10.55 7.08 7.42
C VAL A 506 -9.61 7.80 8.38
N HIS A 507 -10.06 8.90 8.99
CA HIS A 507 -9.27 9.66 9.95
C HIS A 507 -8.96 8.81 11.20
N ILE A 508 -9.93 8.03 11.68
CA ILE A 508 -9.79 7.08 12.79
C ILE A 508 -8.95 5.86 12.37
N TRP A 509 -9.22 5.24 11.23
CA TRP A 509 -8.52 4.03 10.72
C TRP A 509 -7.04 4.25 10.37
N LYS A 510 -6.50 5.45 10.61
CA LYS A 510 -5.06 5.73 10.63
C LYS A 510 -4.58 6.51 11.86
N MET A 511 -5.26 7.58 12.28
CA MET A 511 -4.83 8.35 13.46
C MET A 511 -5.08 7.56 14.76
N PHE A 512 -6.19 6.83 14.82
CA PHE A 512 -6.45 5.79 15.82
C PHE A 512 -5.85 4.43 15.38
N LEU A 513 -5.17 4.29 14.24
CA LEU A 513 -4.31 3.11 14.02
C LEU A 513 -2.97 3.23 14.79
N LEU A 514 -2.71 4.40 15.39
CA LEU A 514 -1.68 4.58 16.41
C LEU A 514 -2.30 4.39 17.81
N ASP A 515 -3.32 5.19 18.17
CA ASP A 515 -3.91 5.19 19.51
C ASP A 515 -4.87 3.98 19.81
N LEU A 516 -5.40 3.30 18.79
CA LEU A 516 -6.38 2.20 18.93
C LEU A 516 -5.82 0.82 18.54
N LEU A 517 -4.70 0.73 17.81
CA LEU A 517 -3.88 -0.49 17.89
C LEU A 517 -3.34 -0.70 19.31
N GLN A 518 -3.25 0.37 20.11
CA GLN A 518 -3.00 0.32 21.55
C GLN A 518 -4.25 0.09 22.42
N THR A 519 -5.48 -0.06 21.89
CA THR A 519 -6.68 -0.20 22.75
C THR A 519 -7.80 -1.11 22.23
N ILE A 520 -8.08 -1.21 20.92
CA ILE A 520 -8.98 -2.26 20.35
C ILE A 520 -8.20 -3.56 20.03
N LEU A 521 -7.17 -3.81 20.84
CA LEU A 521 -6.90 -5.16 21.36
C LEU A 521 -8.01 -5.64 22.32
N LEU A 522 -9.02 -4.80 22.63
CA LEU A 522 -10.12 -5.06 23.58
C LEU A 522 -11.54 -4.98 22.93
N PHE A 523 -11.95 -6.09 22.30
CA PHE A 523 -13.35 -6.57 22.09
C PHE A 523 -14.23 -6.16 20.86
N LYS A 524 -15.05 -7.16 20.47
CA LYS A 524 -15.99 -7.35 19.32
C LYS A 524 -17.23 -6.42 19.36
N VAL A 525 -18.19 -6.30 18.41
CA VAL A 525 -19.00 -7.25 17.59
C VAL A 525 -19.69 -6.50 16.40
N PRO A 526 -20.01 -7.12 15.24
CA PRO A 526 -20.71 -6.47 14.10
C PRO A 526 -22.26 -6.57 14.11
N LEU A 527 -22.95 -5.78 13.28
CA LEU A 527 -24.41 -5.89 13.03
C LEU A 527 -24.81 -5.36 11.64
N LEU A 528 -25.87 -5.95 11.06
CA LEU A 528 -26.53 -5.63 9.77
C LEU A 528 -25.79 -6.00 8.47
N SER A 529 -26.03 -7.23 8.00
CA SER A 529 -26.23 -7.47 6.56
C SER A 529 -27.48 -8.34 6.34
N GLN A 530 -28.42 -7.84 5.56
CA GLN A 530 -29.58 -8.56 5.00
C GLN A 530 -29.94 -7.90 3.66
N PHE A 531 -30.62 -8.66 2.78
CA PHE A 531 -31.07 -8.28 1.43
C PHE A 531 -30.00 -8.21 0.32
N ALA A 532 -29.63 -9.40 -0.18
CA ALA A 532 -29.31 -9.61 -1.61
C ALA A 532 -30.16 -10.80 -2.13
N PRO A 533 -30.56 -10.83 -3.41
CA PRO A 533 -31.55 -11.79 -3.93
C PRO A 533 -30.94 -13.13 -4.39
N PRO A 534 -31.73 -14.21 -4.48
CA PRO A 534 -31.24 -15.54 -4.87
C PRO A 534 -31.08 -15.69 -6.40
N SER A 535 -29.95 -16.22 -6.86
CA SER A 535 -29.76 -16.57 -8.28
C SER A 535 -28.98 -17.86 -8.51
N ARG A 536 -29.75 -18.94 -8.72
CA ARG A 536 -29.45 -20.14 -9.54
C ARG A 536 -28.29 -21.06 -9.15
N ALA A 537 -28.63 -22.34 -8.95
CA ALA A 537 -27.66 -23.44 -8.88
C ALA A 537 -27.02 -23.74 -10.26
N PRO A 538 -25.74 -24.12 -10.31
CA PRO A 538 -25.12 -24.76 -11.47
C PRO A 538 -25.68 -26.17 -11.72
N THR A 539 -25.62 -26.66 -12.96
CA THR A 539 -26.07 -28.02 -13.31
C THR A 539 -24.91 -28.91 -13.74
N SER A 540 -24.33 -29.59 -12.75
CA SER A 540 -23.68 -30.92 -12.86
C SER A 540 -22.74 -31.18 -14.06
N GLY A 541 -21.43 -30.98 -13.84
CA GLY A 541 -20.43 -32.02 -14.15
C GLY A 541 -20.04 -32.65 -12.81
N GLY A 542 -20.11 -33.98 -12.66
CA GLY A 542 -20.13 -34.61 -11.34
C GLY A 542 -18.89 -35.42 -10.97
N ALA A 543 -18.45 -35.27 -9.72
CA ALA A 543 -17.63 -36.26 -9.00
C ALA A 543 -17.92 -36.24 -7.50
N PHE A 544 -17.84 -35.06 -6.85
CA PHE A 544 -17.88 -34.92 -5.39
C PHE A 544 -18.92 -33.89 -4.91
N ASP A 545 -19.38 -34.03 -3.66
CA ASP A 545 -20.33 -33.12 -3.01
C ASP A 545 -19.60 -32.32 -1.92
N CYS A 546 -19.59 -30.98 -2.06
CA CYS A 546 -18.96 -30.05 -1.11
C CYS A 546 -19.97 -29.36 -0.17
N SER A 547 -21.20 -29.87 -0.06
CA SER A 547 -22.17 -29.35 0.90
C SER A 547 -21.75 -29.59 2.35
N ALA A 548 -22.16 -28.70 3.25
CA ALA A 548 -21.81 -28.81 4.67
C ALA A 548 -22.30 -30.12 5.31
N ASP A 549 -23.44 -30.67 4.86
CA ASP A 549 -23.94 -31.98 5.32
C ASP A 549 -23.10 -33.15 4.77
N ALA A 550 -22.64 -33.08 3.52
CA ALA A 550 -21.73 -34.08 2.95
C ALA A 550 -20.39 -34.08 3.71
N ILE A 551 -19.74 -32.93 3.87
CA ILE A 551 -18.48 -32.81 4.62
C ILE A 551 -18.66 -33.25 6.09
N LYS A 552 -19.78 -32.90 6.73
CA LYS A 552 -20.09 -33.35 8.09
C LYS A 552 -20.17 -34.87 8.22
N SER A 553 -20.58 -35.59 7.16
CA SER A 553 -20.63 -37.05 7.16
C SER A 553 -19.25 -37.74 7.10
N LEU A 554 -18.19 -36.99 6.75
CA LEU A 554 -16.80 -37.49 6.66
C LEU A 554 -15.98 -37.23 7.94
N LEU A 555 -16.48 -36.36 8.82
CA LEU A 555 -15.82 -35.91 10.06
C LEU A 555 -16.21 -36.76 11.28
N PRO A 556 -15.40 -36.76 12.37
CA PRO A 556 -15.72 -37.44 13.62
C PRO A 556 -17.08 -37.04 14.21
N GLU A 557 -17.73 -37.97 14.92
CA GLU A 557 -18.99 -37.68 15.62
C GLU A 557 -18.80 -36.54 16.66
N GLY A 558 -19.73 -35.58 16.66
CA GLY A 558 -19.64 -34.34 17.43
C GLY A 558 -19.10 -33.14 16.65
N SER A 559 -18.38 -33.35 15.55
CA SER A 559 -17.78 -32.27 14.75
C SER A 559 -18.81 -31.30 14.16
N LYS A 560 -18.41 -30.04 14.03
CA LYS A 560 -19.24 -28.94 13.54
C LYS A 560 -18.61 -28.27 12.33
N VAL A 561 -19.09 -28.57 11.13
CA VAL A 561 -18.79 -27.77 9.93
C VAL A 561 -19.30 -26.34 10.15
N LEU A 562 -18.43 -25.36 9.87
CA LEU A 562 -18.73 -23.94 9.95
C LEU A 562 -19.26 -23.44 8.59
N TYR A 563 -18.53 -23.77 7.53
CA TYR A 563 -18.94 -23.62 6.13
C TYR A 563 -18.21 -24.65 5.27
N ALA A 564 -18.82 -25.00 4.14
CA ALA A 564 -18.21 -25.75 3.05
C ALA A 564 -18.78 -25.23 1.73
N SER A 565 -17.90 -24.93 0.78
CA SER A 565 -18.24 -24.42 -0.55
C SER A 565 -17.24 -24.91 -1.59
N HIS A 566 -17.73 -25.27 -2.77
CA HIS A 566 -16.88 -25.47 -3.95
C HIS A 566 -16.63 -24.12 -4.64
N TYR A 567 -15.41 -23.94 -5.16
CA TYR A 567 -14.92 -22.76 -5.86
C TYR A 567 -14.21 -23.20 -7.13
N ASP A 568 -14.31 -22.42 -8.21
CA ASP A 568 -13.59 -22.71 -9.45
C ASP A 568 -12.13 -22.20 -9.41
N ALA A 569 -11.29 -22.67 -10.34
CA ALA A 569 -9.98 -22.07 -10.56
C ALA A 569 -10.10 -20.58 -10.89
N ASP A 570 -9.14 -19.78 -10.40
CA ASP A 570 -9.16 -18.30 -10.43
C ASP A 570 -10.25 -17.61 -9.57
N ASP A 571 -11.12 -18.34 -8.84
CA ASP A 571 -12.04 -17.71 -7.87
C ASP A 571 -11.30 -17.12 -6.66
N SER A 572 -11.85 -16.02 -6.13
CA SER A 572 -11.29 -15.33 -4.96
C SER A 572 -12.02 -15.74 -3.66
N PHE A 573 -11.37 -16.58 -2.86
CA PHE A 573 -11.84 -17.00 -1.55
C PHE A 573 -11.32 -16.07 -0.45
N THR A 574 -12.20 -15.62 0.45
CA THR A 574 -11.84 -14.86 1.66
C THR A 574 -12.34 -15.62 2.90
N PRO A 575 -11.47 -16.04 3.83
CA PRO A 575 -11.90 -16.72 5.06
C PRO A 575 -12.85 -15.84 5.89
N PRO A 576 -13.96 -16.39 6.41
CA PRO A 576 -14.86 -15.65 7.30
C PRO A 576 -14.15 -15.17 8.57
N LEU A 577 -14.20 -13.85 8.81
CA LEU A 577 -13.61 -13.15 9.97
C LEU A 577 -14.08 -13.73 11.32
N GLU A 578 -15.31 -14.23 11.38
CA GLU A 578 -15.91 -14.84 12.58
C GLU A 578 -15.25 -16.17 13.02
N HIS A 579 -14.42 -16.78 12.17
CA HIS A 579 -13.77 -18.08 12.40
C HIS A 579 -12.25 -18.04 12.17
N ASN A 580 -11.68 -16.84 11.98
CA ASN A 580 -10.27 -16.63 11.64
C ASN A 580 -9.74 -15.34 12.30
N SER A 581 -10.26 -15.04 13.48
CA SER A 581 -10.00 -13.83 14.25
C SER A 581 -8.63 -13.80 14.95
N GLY A 582 -7.99 -14.95 15.16
CA GLY A 582 -6.59 -15.02 15.60
C GLY A 582 -5.54 -14.81 14.49
N ALA A 583 -5.96 -14.57 13.25
CA ALA A 583 -5.05 -14.39 12.11
C ALA A 583 -4.40 -12.99 12.09
N PHE A 584 -3.07 -12.95 11.95
CA PHE A 584 -2.31 -11.68 11.85
C PHE A 584 -2.78 -10.77 10.70
N ARG A 585 -3.29 -11.35 9.62
CA ARG A 585 -3.98 -10.65 8.52
C ARG A 585 -4.93 -11.61 7.82
N ILE A 586 -6.22 -11.26 7.78
CA ILE A 586 -7.15 -11.88 6.83
C ILE A 586 -6.91 -11.25 5.45
N SER A 587 -6.70 -12.12 4.46
CA SER A 587 -6.49 -11.76 3.05
C SER A 587 -7.53 -12.47 2.20
N SER A 588 -7.79 -11.97 0.99
CA SER A 588 -8.41 -12.79 -0.05
C SER A 588 -7.31 -13.55 -0.77
N TYR A 589 -7.58 -14.81 -1.12
CA TYR A 589 -6.68 -15.71 -1.83
C TYR A 589 -7.36 -16.10 -3.15
N VAL A 590 -6.60 -16.21 -4.23
CA VAL A 590 -7.11 -16.78 -5.48
C VAL A 590 -6.77 -18.27 -5.49
N LEU A 591 -7.75 -19.10 -5.85
CA LEU A 591 -7.53 -20.55 -5.95
C LEU A 591 -6.77 -20.88 -7.25
N PRO A 592 -5.62 -21.60 -7.17
CA PRO A 592 -4.92 -22.07 -8.37
C PRO A 592 -5.65 -23.19 -9.11
N ARG A 593 -6.63 -23.85 -8.49
CA ARG A 593 -7.39 -25.00 -9.02
C ARG A 593 -8.82 -24.99 -8.47
N SER A 594 -9.78 -25.50 -9.23
CA SER A 594 -11.14 -25.75 -8.71
C SER A 594 -11.07 -26.73 -7.54
N ALA A 595 -11.71 -26.37 -6.42
CA ALA A 595 -11.58 -27.12 -5.17
C ALA A 595 -12.80 -26.96 -4.24
N CYS A 596 -13.04 -27.99 -3.44
CA CYS A 596 -13.88 -27.90 -2.26
C CYS A 596 -13.08 -27.28 -1.10
N VAL A 597 -13.58 -26.18 -0.53
CA VAL A 597 -12.94 -25.45 0.58
C VAL A 597 -13.91 -25.39 1.76
N PHE A 598 -13.47 -25.85 2.93
CA PHE A 598 -14.31 -25.90 4.13
C PHE A 598 -13.53 -25.63 5.41
N GLN A 599 -14.24 -25.18 6.45
CA GLN A 599 -13.72 -25.06 7.81
C GLN A 599 -14.66 -25.74 8.80
N ALA A 600 -14.13 -26.48 9.77
CA ALA A 600 -14.90 -27.24 10.75
C ALA A 600 -14.20 -27.21 12.13
N ASN A 601 -14.99 -27.28 13.21
CA ASN A 601 -14.48 -27.51 14.55
C ASN A 601 -14.53 -29.01 14.89
N LEU A 602 -13.44 -29.53 15.44
CA LEU A 602 -13.32 -30.87 15.98
C LEU A 602 -13.13 -30.79 17.51
N THR A 603 -13.73 -31.72 18.25
CA THR A 603 -13.69 -31.73 19.71
C THR A 603 -12.43 -32.43 20.22
N LEU A 604 -11.72 -31.78 21.13
CA LEU A 604 -10.49 -32.26 21.77
C LEU A 604 -10.75 -32.53 23.27
N PRO A 605 -9.82 -33.18 24.00
CA PRO A 605 -9.98 -33.42 25.44
C PRO A 605 -10.24 -32.15 26.28
N GLY A 606 -10.85 -32.34 27.45
CA GLY A 606 -11.10 -31.25 28.40
C GLY A 606 -12.19 -30.25 27.99
N GLU A 607 -13.16 -30.68 27.17
CA GLU A 607 -14.19 -29.81 26.56
C GLU A 607 -13.60 -28.68 25.67
N THR A 608 -12.39 -28.87 25.16
CA THR A 608 -11.76 -27.96 24.20
C THR A 608 -12.13 -28.32 22.75
N GLU A 609 -11.96 -27.38 21.82
CA GLU A 609 -12.10 -27.61 20.38
C GLU A 609 -10.96 -26.92 19.62
N HIS A 610 -10.66 -27.39 18.42
CA HIS A 610 -9.86 -26.66 17.44
C HIS A 610 -10.60 -26.58 16.11
N SER A 611 -10.37 -25.51 15.36
CA SER A 611 -10.81 -25.42 13.97
C SER A 611 -9.75 -26.01 13.04
N VAL A 612 -10.20 -26.75 12.04
CA VAL A 612 -9.42 -27.16 10.87
C VAL A 612 -9.99 -26.50 9.63
N GLY A 613 -9.14 -26.03 8.74
CA GLY A 613 -9.51 -25.57 7.40
C GLY A 613 -8.82 -26.42 6.35
N VAL A 614 -9.56 -26.78 5.30
CA VAL A 614 -9.18 -27.81 4.33
C VAL A 614 -9.45 -27.33 2.90
N VAL A 615 -8.55 -27.67 1.99
CA VAL A 615 -8.66 -27.45 0.54
C VAL A 615 -8.52 -28.80 -0.18
N LEU A 616 -9.54 -29.18 -0.94
CA LEU A 616 -9.62 -30.45 -1.67
C LEU A 616 -9.78 -30.16 -3.18
N PRO A 617 -8.70 -30.14 -3.98
CA PRO A 617 -8.77 -29.85 -5.42
C PRO A 617 -9.42 -30.98 -6.22
N ASP A 618 -10.18 -30.64 -7.26
CA ASP A 618 -10.94 -31.60 -8.07
C ASP A 618 -10.06 -32.58 -8.84
N ASP A 619 -8.84 -32.18 -9.22
CA ASP A 619 -7.86 -32.97 -9.97
C ASP A 619 -6.74 -33.55 -9.07
N TRP A 620 -7.07 -33.82 -7.81
CA TRP A 620 -6.17 -34.31 -6.76
C TRP A 620 -5.17 -35.37 -7.21
N ASN A 621 -3.89 -35.07 -7.01
CA ASN A 621 -2.78 -35.89 -7.48
C ASN A 621 -2.57 -37.20 -6.66
N GLY A 622 -3.24 -37.34 -5.51
CA GLY A 622 -3.07 -38.47 -4.58
C GLY A 622 -2.20 -38.18 -3.35
N ARG A 623 -1.72 -36.96 -3.17
CA ARG A 623 -0.82 -36.53 -2.08
C ARG A 623 -1.53 -35.60 -1.10
N PHE A 624 -1.12 -35.66 0.17
CA PHE A 624 -1.67 -34.86 1.25
C PHE A 624 -0.62 -33.88 1.79
N LEU A 625 -1.00 -32.67 2.21
CA LEU A 625 -0.08 -31.69 2.80
C LEU A 625 -0.69 -30.97 4.01
N THR A 626 0.00 -30.97 5.15
CA THR A 626 -0.35 -30.16 6.32
C THR A 626 0.50 -28.89 6.40
N ALA A 627 -0.13 -27.75 6.71
CA ALA A 627 0.56 -26.48 6.89
C ALA A 627 0.51 -25.94 8.33
N GLY A 628 1.67 -25.47 8.80
CA GLY A 628 1.87 -24.94 10.15
C GLY A 628 1.35 -23.52 10.39
N ASN A 629 1.65 -22.97 11.57
CA ASN A 629 1.22 -21.64 12.05
C ASN A 629 2.39 -20.70 12.36
N GLY A 630 2.11 -19.43 12.69
CA GLY A 630 3.12 -18.45 13.11
C GLY A 630 2.95 -17.97 14.55
N GLY A 631 4.06 -17.85 15.30
CA GLY A 631 4.05 -17.40 16.70
C GLY A 631 3.08 -18.19 17.59
N PHE A 632 2.26 -17.48 18.38
CA PHE A 632 1.15 -18.05 19.15
C PHE A 632 -0.21 -17.95 18.42
N SER A 633 -0.24 -17.69 17.11
CA SER A 633 -1.49 -17.49 16.36
C SER A 633 -2.32 -18.76 16.31
N GLY A 634 -3.47 -18.70 16.97
CA GLY A 634 -4.57 -19.62 16.73
C GLY A 634 -5.39 -19.12 15.54
N SER A 635 -4.99 -19.52 14.33
CA SER A 635 -5.79 -19.37 13.11
C SER A 635 -5.32 -20.32 12.01
N VAL A 636 -6.22 -20.71 11.11
CA VAL A 636 -5.88 -21.57 9.96
C VAL A 636 -4.99 -20.82 8.97
N SER A 637 -3.89 -21.43 8.54
CA SER A 637 -2.93 -20.86 7.58
C SER A 637 -3.41 -21.00 6.12
N TRP A 638 -4.53 -20.34 5.81
CA TRP A 638 -5.21 -20.41 4.51
C TRP A 638 -4.30 -20.17 3.31
N GLY A 639 -3.40 -19.19 3.36
CA GLY A 639 -2.45 -18.94 2.28
C GLY A 639 -1.56 -20.14 1.97
N SER A 640 -1.07 -20.84 2.99
CA SER A 640 -0.17 -21.99 2.84
C SER A 640 -0.87 -23.25 2.30
N ILE A 641 -2.15 -23.45 2.62
CA ILE A 641 -2.94 -24.60 2.12
C ILE A 641 -3.57 -24.35 0.74
N ILE A 642 -3.90 -23.10 0.42
CA ILE A 642 -4.35 -22.73 -0.93
C ILE A 642 -3.17 -22.76 -1.90
N ASP A 643 -2.00 -22.24 -1.52
CA ASP A 643 -0.77 -22.40 -2.31
C ASP A 643 -0.39 -23.88 -2.51
N ALA A 644 -0.56 -24.74 -1.49
CA ALA A 644 -0.33 -26.18 -1.64
C ALA A 644 -1.22 -26.82 -2.73
N SER A 645 -2.42 -26.29 -2.97
CA SER A 645 -3.28 -26.81 -4.04
C SER A 645 -2.73 -26.53 -5.46
N TRP A 646 -1.79 -25.60 -5.66
CA TRP A 646 -1.07 -25.41 -6.94
C TRP A 646 -0.38 -26.70 -7.41
N TYR A 647 0.31 -27.38 -6.50
CA TYR A 647 0.98 -28.67 -6.75
C TYR A 647 0.00 -29.85 -6.85
N GLY A 648 -1.30 -29.63 -6.58
CA GLY A 648 -2.37 -30.64 -6.59
C GLY A 648 -2.53 -31.41 -5.28
N PHE A 649 -1.99 -30.92 -4.15
CA PHE A 649 -2.20 -31.50 -2.82
C PHE A 649 -3.64 -31.29 -2.34
N ALA A 650 -4.19 -32.29 -1.65
CA ALA A 650 -5.25 -32.06 -0.67
C ALA A 650 -4.58 -31.53 0.62
N ALA A 651 -5.03 -30.39 1.14
CA ALA A 651 -4.27 -29.64 2.14
C ALA A 651 -5.09 -29.25 3.39
N VAL A 652 -4.46 -29.30 4.56
CA VAL A 652 -5.08 -28.95 5.86
C VAL A 652 -4.21 -28.03 6.71
N SER A 653 -4.83 -27.15 7.50
CA SER A 653 -4.19 -26.43 8.60
C SER A 653 -5.19 -26.22 9.73
N THR A 654 -4.71 -25.90 10.93
CA THR A 654 -5.52 -25.76 12.16
C THR A 654 -5.32 -24.41 12.83
N ASN A 655 -6.29 -23.94 13.63
CA ASN A 655 -6.09 -22.83 14.57
C ASN A 655 -5.48 -23.25 15.92
N THR A 656 -4.92 -24.46 16.03
CA THR A 656 -4.19 -24.97 17.21
C THR A 656 -4.99 -25.07 18.53
N GLY A 657 -6.29 -24.77 18.53
CA GLY A 657 -7.17 -24.87 19.71
C GLY A 657 -7.65 -23.54 20.30
N HIS A 658 -7.37 -22.41 19.64
CA HIS A 658 -7.78 -21.08 20.11
C HIS A 658 -7.91 -20.07 18.95
N GLU A 659 -8.39 -18.87 19.27
CA GLU A 659 -8.59 -17.75 18.34
C GLU A 659 -8.00 -16.47 18.93
N SER A 660 -6.67 -16.39 18.97
CA SER A 660 -5.88 -15.23 19.45
C SER A 660 -4.50 -15.20 18.77
N SER A 661 -3.81 -14.06 18.84
CA SER A 661 -2.40 -13.90 18.46
C SER A 661 -1.47 -13.67 19.66
N GLY A 662 -2.01 -13.46 20.87
CA GLY A 662 -1.28 -13.48 22.14
C GLY A 662 -1.27 -14.87 22.78
N ALA A 663 -0.81 -14.97 24.04
CA ALA A 663 -0.75 -16.23 24.80
C ALA A 663 -1.80 -16.34 25.94
N GLU A 664 -2.75 -15.41 26.05
CA GLU A 664 -3.66 -15.27 27.19
C GLU A 664 -4.54 -16.53 27.43
N TRP A 665 -4.79 -17.29 26.36
CA TRP A 665 -5.55 -18.54 26.36
C TRP A 665 -4.87 -19.70 27.12
N ALA A 666 -3.56 -19.61 27.37
CA ALA A 666 -2.78 -20.62 28.09
C ALA A 666 -2.91 -20.52 29.63
N TYR A 667 -3.42 -19.40 30.13
CA TYR A 667 -3.42 -19.11 31.56
C TYR A 667 -4.45 -19.98 32.31
N HIS A 668 -3.95 -20.76 33.27
CA HIS A 668 -4.64 -21.84 33.99
C HIS A 668 -5.27 -22.93 33.08
N ASN A 669 -4.81 -23.07 31.83
CA ASN A 669 -5.41 -23.95 30.84
C ASN A 669 -4.41 -24.93 30.20
N GLN A 670 -4.15 -26.04 30.91
CA GLN A 670 -3.22 -27.08 30.46
C GLN A 670 -3.68 -27.84 29.21
N GLU A 671 -5.00 -27.91 28.95
CA GLU A 671 -5.54 -28.58 27.77
C GLU A 671 -5.35 -27.74 26.50
N ALA A 672 -5.52 -26.41 26.58
CA ALA A 672 -5.18 -25.52 25.47
C ALA A 672 -3.66 -25.46 25.22
N LEU A 673 -2.85 -25.49 26.29
CA LEU A 673 -1.39 -25.64 26.17
C LEU A 673 -1.02 -26.92 25.40
N ALA A 674 -1.62 -28.08 25.74
CA ALA A 674 -1.39 -29.33 25.01
C ALA A 674 -1.89 -29.28 23.54
N ASN A 675 -3.00 -28.58 23.28
CA ASN A 675 -3.51 -28.35 21.92
C ASN A 675 -2.49 -27.62 21.04
N TRP A 676 -1.97 -26.47 21.50
CA TRP A 676 -0.97 -25.69 20.76
C TRP A 676 0.42 -26.36 20.72
N GLY A 677 0.80 -27.05 21.79
CA GLY A 677 2.08 -27.75 21.89
C GLY A 677 2.26 -28.82 20.81
N TYR A 678 1.26 -29.71 20.67
CA TYR A 678 1.26 -30.80 19.69
C TYR A 678 -0.14 -31.25 19.25
N ARG A 679 -1.10 -31.38 20.17
CA ARG A 679 -2.28 -32.25 19.99
C ARG A 679 -3.23 -31.79 18.88
N ALA A 680 -3.42 -30.49 18.69
CA ALA A 680 -4.32 -29.96 17.66
C ALA A 680 -3.73 -30.03 16.24
N MET A 681 -2.41 -30.17 16.11
CA MET A 681 -1.76 -30.40 14.81
C MET A 681 -1.95 -31.86 14.40
N HIS A 682 -1.48 -32.82 15.22
CA HIS A 682 -1.68 -34.26 14.99
C HIS A 682 -3.16 -34.64 14.70
N ASP A 683 -4.12 -34.12 15.47
CA ASP A 683 -5.55 -34.39 15.21
C ASP A 683 -6.00 -33.87 13.82
N ALA A 684 -5.54 -32.67 13.42
CA ALA A 684 -5.81 -32.12 12.10
C ALA A 684 -5.18 -32.95 10.97
N VAL A 685 -4.02 -33.58 11.21
CA VAL A 685 -3.40 -34.53 10.26
C VAL A 685 -4.25 -35.79 10.14
N VAL A 686 -4.56 -36.45 11.26
CA VAL A 686 -5.33 -37.71 11.28
C VAL A 686 -6.71 -37.54 10.67
N ASN A 687 -7.45 -36.49 11.06
CA ASN A 687 -8.79 -36.22 10.54
C ASN A 687 -8.76 -35.65 9.13
N GLY A 688 -7.78 -34.81 8.78
CA GLY A 688 -7.59 -34.32 7.40
C GLY A 688 -7.30 -35.45 6.41
N LYS A 689 -6.44 -36.41 6.78
CA LYS A 689 -6.20 -37.64 6.01
C LYS A 689 -7.48 -38.46 5.85
N SER A 690 -8.21 -38.68 6.96
CA SER A 690 -9.45 -39.45 6.97
C SER A 690 -10.52 -38.85 6.05
N VAL A 691 -10.72 -37.53 6.08
CA VAL A 691 -11.64 -36.85 5.16
C VAL A 691 -11.15 -36.98 3.72
N THR A 692 -9.85 -36.78 3.46
CA THR A 692 -9.26 -36.89 2.12
C THR A 692 -9.49 -38.27 1.50
N GLU A 693 -9.16 -39.36 2.20
CA GLU A 693 -9.34 -40.72 1.66
C GLU A 693 -10.82 -41.06 1.39
N GLN A 694 -11.74 -40.59 2.23
CA GLN A 694 -13.18 -40.80 2.06
C GLN A 694 -13.77 -39.95 0.93
N TYR A 695 -13.39 -38.67 0.83
CA TYR A 695 -13.88 -37.73 -0.18
C TYR A 695 -13.56 -38.20 -1.60
N TYR A 696 -12.32 -38.59 -1.85
CA TYR A 696 -11.88 -39.09 -3.16
C TYR A 696 -12.11 -40.60 -3.37
N GLY A 697 -12.53 -41.34 -2.33
CA GLY A 697 -12.68 -42.79 -2.37
C GLY A 697 -11.38 -43.56 -2.66
N LYS A 698 -10.23 -42.94 -2.42
CA LYS A 698 -8.90 -43.40 -2.82
C LYS A 698 -7.88 -43.06 -1.73
N LYS A 699 -6.97 -43.99 -1.45
CA LYS A 699 -5.91 -43.79 -0.47
C LYS A 699 -4.92 -42.68 -0.84
N ILE A 700 -4.40 -42.03 0.19
CA ILE A 700 -3.24 -41.14 0.08
C ILE A 700 -2.01 -41.97 -0.28
N ALA A 701 -1.24 -41.51 -1.26
CA ALA A 701 0.00 -42.15 -1.68
C ALA A 701 1.21 -41.68 -0.86
N TYR A 702 1.26 -40.39 -0.53
CA TYR A 702 2.33 -39.72 0.21
C TYR A 702 1.76 -38.56 1.04
N SER A 703 2.26 -38.39 2.26
CA SER A 703 1.87 -37.33 3.20
C SER A 703 3.02 -36.35 3.43
N TYR A 704 2.76 -35.05 3.39
CA TYR A 704 3.78 -34.00 3.49
C TYR A 704 3.44 -32.95 4.55
N TYR A 705 4.48 -32.28 5.06
CA TYR A 705 4.35 -31.10 5.91
C TYR A 705 5.13 -29.93 5.34
N ARG A 706 4.57 -28.71 5.44
CA ARG A 706 5.30 -27.45 5.19
C ARG A 706 4.94 -26.41 6.25
N GLY A 707 5.93 -25.88 6.95
CA GLY A 707 5.70 -24.81 7.92
C GLY A 707 6.98 -24.05 8.25
N CYS A 708 6.86 -22.76 8.53
CA CYS A 708 7.97 -21.94 9.03
C CYS A 708 7.69 -21.34 10.42
N SER A 709 8.72 -20.94 11.18
CA SER A 709 8.59 -20.34 12.51
C SER A 709 7.98 -21.35 13.53
N ALA A 710 6.83 -21.04 14.13
CA ALA A 710 6.06 -21.99 14.93
C ALA A 710 5.58 -23.22 14.11
N GLY A 711 5.44 -23.09 12.78
CA GLY A 711 5.25 -24.20 11.86
C GLY A 711 6.49 -25.09 11.74
N GLY A 712 7.69 -24.50 11.76
CA GLY A 712 8.93 -25.28 11.83
C GLY A 712 9.02 -26.10 13.12
N LYS A 713 8.62 -25.52 14.27
CA LYS A 713 8.44 -26.25 15.54
C LYS A 713 7.44 -27.39 15.40
N GLN A 714 6.25 -27.10 14.89
CA GLN A 714 5.18 -28.08 14.73
C GLN A 714 5.64 -29.26 13.86
N GLY A 715 6.21 -29.02 12.67
CA GLY A 715 6.72 -30.08 11.80
C GLY A 715 7.77 -30.97 12.47
N LEU A 716 8.74 -30.38 13.18
CA LEU A 716 9.74 -31.17 13.91
C LEU A 716 9.16 -31.91 15.14
N LYS A 717 8.13 -31.36 15.79
CA LYS A 717 7.45 -32.00 16.93
C LYS A 717 6.58 -33.18 16.49
N GLU A 718 5.95 -33.09 15.31
CA GLU A 718 5.29 -34.21 14.65
C GLU A 718 6.31 -35.31 14.27
N VAL A 719 7.49 -34.94 13.75
CA VAL A 719 8.58 -35.91 13.49
C VAL A 719 9.06 -36.60 14.79
N GLN A 720 9.12 -35.88 15.91
CA GLN A 720 9.49 -36.41 17.22
C GLN A 720 8.42 -37.37 17.80
N MET A 721 7.15 -36.98 17.79
CA MET A 721 6.08 -37.67 18.54
C MET A 721 5.19 -38.58 17.70
N PHE A 722 4.97 -38.23 16.42
CA PHE A 722 4.01 -38.88 15.52
C PHE A 722 4.70 -39.22 14.18
N PRO A 723 5.77 -40.03 14.18
CA PRO A 723 6.65 -40.22 13.03
C PRO A 723 5.94 -40.78 11.78
N ASP A 724 4.81 -41.48 11.96
CA ASP A 724 4.01 -42.00 10.86
C ASP A 724 3.25 -40.91 10.09
N ASP A 725 3.19 -39.66 10.59
CA ASP A 725 2.28 -38.67 10.01
C ASP A 725 2.72 -38.05 8.68
N PHE A 726 4.02 -37.95 8.41
CA PHE A 726 4.55 -37.37 7.18
C PHE A 726 5.68 -38.21 6.60
N ASP A 727 5.72 -38.34 5.28
CA ASP A 727 6.80 -38.99 4.55
C ASP A 727 7.86 -37.96 4.13
N GLY A 728 7.48 -36.68 4.02
CA GLY A 728 8.39 -35.55 3.82
C GLY A 728 7.98 -34.31 4.63
N VAL A 729 8.91 -33.71 5.38
CA VAL A 729 8.68 -32.56 6.27
C VAL A 729 9.60 -31.40 5.91
N ILE A 730 9.01 -30.27 5.51
CA ILE A 730 9.71 -29.02 5.21
C ILE A 730 9.57 -28.08 6.42
N ALA A 731 10.67 -27.83 7.12
CA ALA A 731 10.72 -27.03 8.35
C ALA A 731 11.57 -25.77 8.15
N GLY A 732 10.92 -24.61 8.05
CA GLY A 732 11.58 -23.31 7.97
C GLY A 732 11.78 -22.68 9.34
N ALA A 733 12.95 -22.06 9.59
CA ALA A 733 13.30 -21.27 10.78
C ALA A 733 12.60 -21.73 12.08
N PRO A 734 12.82 -22.98 12.54
CA PRO A 734 11.93 -23.61 13.51
C PRO A 734 12.06 -23.03 14.92
N ALA A 735 10.92 -22.65 15.51
CA ALA A 735 10.80 -22.23 16.91
C ALA A 735 10.88 -23.42 17.92
N TRP A 736 11.76 -24.38 17.63
CA TRP A 736 11.77 -25.71 18.24
C TRP A 736 12.06 -25.69 19.74
N TRP A 737 12.93 -24.80 20.22
CA TRP A 737 13.33 -24.68 21.62
C TRP A 737 12.49 -23.64 22.36
N THR A 738 11.18 -23.84 22.39
CA THR A 738 10.22 -22.85 22.92
C THR A 738 10.57 -22.37 24.34
N THR A 739 11.06 -23.25 25.22
CA THR A 739 11.41 -22.88 26.60
C THR A 739 12.54 -21.87 26.72
N HIS A 740 13.50 -21.85 25.80
CA HIS A 740 14.61 -20.89 25.81
C HIS A 740 14.39 -19.72 24.84
N LEU A 741 13.88 -20.00 23.62
CA LEU A 741 13.65 -18.99 22.58
C LEU A 741 12.73 -17.85 23.07
N GLN A 742 11.66 -18.16 23.81
CA GLN A 742 10.74 -17.11 24.25
C GLN A 742 11.34 -16.25 25.38
N LEU A 743 12.18 -16.81 26.24
CA LEU A 743 12.94 -16.00 27.19
C LEU A 743 14.00 -15.16 26.48
N TRP A 744 14.67 -15.71 25.46
CA TRP A 744 15.64 -15.01 24.64
C TRP A 744 15.02 -13.83 23.88
N ASN A 745 13.83 -14.03 23.30
CA ASN A 745 13.04 -12.98 22.64
C ASN A 745 12.74 -11.78 23.55
N MET A 746 12.76 -11.98 24.86
CA MET A 746 12.62 -10.92 25.85
C MET A 746 13.98 -10.34 26.27
N ILE A 747 14.96 -11.21 26.55
CA ILE A 747 16.20 -10.84 27.22
C ILE A 747 17.11 -9.96 26.36
N VAL A 748 17.10 -10.12 25.03
CA VAL A 748 17.89 -9.28 24.10
C VAL A 748 17.39 -7.83 24.10
N GLY A 749 16.08 -7.61 24.23
CA GLY A 749 15.48 -6.29 24.42
C GLY A 749 15.72 -5.72 25.81
N ILE A 750 15.78 -6.56 26.86
CA ILE A 750 16.18 -6.15 28.22
C ILE A 750 17.65 -5.69 28.23
N TRP A 751 18.55 -6.38 27.52
CA TRP A 751 19.97 -6.00 27.45
C TRP A 751 20.21 -4.61 26.83
N ASN A 752 19.32 -4.18 25.94
CA ASN A 752 19.35 -2.85 25.34
C ASN A 752 18.53 -1.80 26.11
N SER A 753 17.85 -2.20 27.20
CA SER A 753 16.98 -1.33 28.00
C SER A 753 17.69 -0.81 29.27
N PRO A 754 17.20 0.29 29.88
CA PRO A 754 16.19 1.23 29.37
C PRO A 754 16.77 2.19 28.31
N ALA A 755 15.89 2.86 27.55
CA ALA A 755 16.26 3.70 26.41
C ALA A 755 17.04 5.00 26.77
N ASP A 756 17.11 5.37 28.05
CA ASP A 756 17.91 6.48 28.59
C ASP A 756 19.28 6.04 29.14
N SER A 757 19.62 4.75 29.05
CA SER A 757 20.90 4.21 29.52
C SER A 757 22.06 4.46 28.54
N SER A 758 23.28 4.55 29.07
CA SER A 758 24.50 4.77 28.26
C SER A 758 24.85 3.60 27.34
N HIS A 759 24.29 2.41 27.57
CA HIS A 759 24.51 1.21 26.76
C HIS A 759 23.44 0.99 25.68
N HIS A 760 22.42 1.86 25.60
CA HIS A 760 21.32 1.75 24.65
C HIS A 760 21.76 2.02 23.20
N LEU A 761 21.41 1.09 22.31
CA LEU A 761 21.45 1.22 20.86
C LEU A 761 20.05 1.65 20.39
N SER A 762 19.94 2.90 19.92
CA SER A 762 18.76 3.35 19.18
C SER A 762 18.76 2.80 17.74
N ASN A 763 17.66 3.02 17.00
CA ASN A 763 17.53 2.54 15.62
C ASN A 763 18.65 3.07 14.70
N GLU A 764 19.09 4.31 14.90
CA GLU A 764 20.17 4.94 14.15
C GLU A 764 21.52 4.22 14.37
N HIS A 765 21.80 3.82 15.62
CA HIS A 765 22.98 3.03 15.96
C HIS A 765 22.90 1.60 15.40
N ILE A 766 21.70 1.02 15.32
CA ILE A 766 21.43 -0.30 14.73
C ILE A 766 21.60 -0.27 13.20
N ASP A 767 21.09 0.75 12.53
CA ASP A 767 21.28 0.95 11.09
C ASP A 767 22.77 1.20 10.76
N LEU A 768 23.47 1.99 11.57
CA LEU A 768 24.93 2.19 11.46
C LEU A 768 25.69 0.86 11.61
N LEU A 769 25.31 0.03 12.60
CA LEU A 769 25.88 -1.29 12.81
C LEU A 769 25.65 -2.20 11.58
N ALA A 770 24.43 -2.25 11.05
CA ALA A 770 24.09 -3.06 9.87
C ALA A 770 24.98 -2.75 8.65
N HIS A 771 25.24 -1.46 8.39
CA HIS A 771 26.13 -1.03 7.31
C HIS A 771 27.59 -1.44 7.56
N GLU A 772 28.09 -1.25 8.78
CA GLU A 772 29.47 -1.58 9.12
C GLU A 772 29.73 -3.10 9.15
N VAL A 773 28.75 -3.89 9.58
CA VAL A 773 28.79 -5.36 9.51
C VAL A 773 28.94 -5.82 8.06
N ILE A 774 28.10 -5.34 7.13
CA ILE A 774 28.24 -5.67 5.70
C ILE A 774 29.62 -5.19 5.19
N ARG A 775 30.02 -3.95 5.49
CA ARG A 775 31.30 -3.36 5.05
C ARG A 775 32.54 -4.09 5.56
N GLN A 776 32.44 -4.82 6.67
CA GLN A 776 33.52 -5.67 7.18
C GLN A 776 33.43 -7.13 6.73
N CYS A 777 32.21 -7.68 6.58
CA CYS A 777 32.01 -9.12 6.43
C CYS A 777 31.83 -9.60 4.98
N ASP A 778 31.22 -8.83 4.08
CA ASP A 778 31.02 -9.20 2.66
C ASP A 778 32.36 -9.60 1.99
N PRO A 779 33.46 -8.81 2.05
CA PRO A 779 34.73 -9.18 1.41
C PRO A 779 35.41 -10.45 1.98
N GLN A 780 34.94 -11.02 3.09
CA GLN A 780 35.62 -12.14 3.77
C GLN A 780 35.30 -13.52 3.14
N ASP A 781 34.24 -13.64 2.35
CA ASP A 781 33.96 -14.91 1.65
C ASP A 781 34.73 -15.08 0.32
N GLY A 782 35.32 -14.00 -0.19
CA GLY A 782 36.07 -13.93 -1.44
C GLY A 782 35.38 -13.20 -2.58
N VAL A 783 34.16 -12.70 -2.38
CA VAL A 783 33.40 -11.84 -3.29
C VAL A 783 33.07 -10.51 -2.59
N GLU A 784 32.85 -9.44 -3.35
CA GLU A 784 32.26 -8.18 -2.85
C GLU A 784 30.94 -7.97 -3.62
N ASP A 785 29.81 -8.40 -3.06
CA ASP A 785 28.49 -8.25 -3.69
C ASP A 785 27.36 -7.78 -2.75
N ASN A 786 27.76 -7.37 -1.53
CA ASN A 786 26.95 -6.98 -0.37
C ASN A 786 26.21 -8.13 0.32
N ILE A 787 26.52 -9.40 0.05
CA ILE A 787 25.93 -10.55 0.75
C ILE A 787 26.97 -11.15 1.68
N VAL A 788 26.73 -11.14 2.98
CA VAL A 788 27.59 -11.87 3.92
C VAL A 788 27.28 -13.37 3.82
N MET A 789 28.09 -14.14 3.09
CA MET A 789 27.80 -15.56 2.81
C MET A 789 27.96 -16.48 4.03
N ASN A 790 28.95 -16.24 4.89
CA ASN A 790 29.04 -16.87 6.22
C ASN A 790 29.36 -15.79 7.29
N PRO A 791 28.34 -15.24 7.95
CA PRO A 791 28.49 -14.32 9.08
C PRO A 791 29.24 -14.88 10.30
N ASP A 792 29.22 -16.18 10.58
CA ASP A 792 29.92 -16.79 11.73
C ASP A 792 31.44 -16.90 11.47
N ALA A 793 31.85 -16.94 10.19
CA ALA A 793 33.24 -16.83 9.78
C ALA A 793 33.76 -15.38 9.75
N CYS A 794 32.89 -14.37 9.89
CA CYS A 794 33.29 -12.98 9.81
C CYS A 794 34.10 -12.54 11.04
N ILE A 795 35.32 -12.06 10.82
CA ILE A 795 36.12 -11.36 11.83
C ILE A 795 35.61 -9.91 11.94
N PHE A 796 34.44 -9.73 12.56
CA PHE A 796 33.83 -8.42 12.79
C PHE A 796 34.47 -7.68 13.98
N ARG A 797 34.65 -6.36 13.82
CA ARG A 797 35.30 -5.46 14.79
C ARG A 797 34.47 -4.19 15.00
N PRO A 798 33.53 -4.17 15.96
CA PRO A 798 32.66 -3.01 16.20
C PRO A 798 33.43 -1.78 16.68
N GLU A 799 34.68 -1.90 17.15
CA GLU A 799 35.50 -0.74 17.53
C GLU A 799 35.78 0.23 16.38
N ALA A 800 35.56 -0.17 15.12
CA ALA A 800 35.60 0.73 13.97
C ALA A 800 34.57 1.87 14.05
N LEU A 801 33.50 1.70 14.84
CA LEU A 801 32.46 2.70 15.08
C LEU A 801 32.71 3.56 16.33
N LEU A 802 33.82 3.39 17.07
CA LEU A 802 34.05 4.13 18.31
C LEU A 802 34.06 5.65 18.09
N CYS A 803 33.27 6.36 18.89
CA CYS A 803 33.24 7.83 18.89
C CYS A 803 34.64 8.42 19.18
N ALA A 804 35.02 9.44 18.39
CA ALA A 804 36.19 10.27 18.69
C ALA A 804 35.92 11.21 19.88
N ASP A 805 36.99 11.66 20.55
CA ASP A 805 36.92 12.58 21.70
C ASP A 805 36.22 13.93 21.38
N ASP A 806 36.10 14.29 20.10
CA ASP A 806 35.49 15.52 19.57
C ASP A 806 34.22 15.28 18.72
N ALA A 807 33.64 14.07 18.77
CA ALA A 807 32.43 13.71 18.03
C ALA A 807 31.24 14.64 18.36
N LYS A 808 30.74 15.37 17.34
CA LYS A 808 29.66 16.36 17.49
C LYS A 808 28.26 15.76 17.48
N ASP A 809 28.09 14.61 16.83
CA ASP A 809 26.85 13.84 16.79
C ASP A 809 27.09 12.45 17.40
N PRO A 810 26.59 12.18 18.62
CA PRO A 810 26.71 10.88 19.26
C PRO A 810 25.93 9.75 18.57
N SER A 811 25.01 10.04 17.64
CA SER A 811 24.23 9.00 16.93
C SER A 811 24.96 8.41 15.71
N ALA A 812 26.02 9.07 15.25
CA ALA A 812 26.85 8.65 14.12
C ALA A 812 28.03 7.73 14.52
N CYS A 813 28.11 7.30 15.78
CA CYS A 813 29.18 6.47 16.33
C CYS A 813 28.67 5.67 17.55
N LEU A 814 29.49 4.76 18.08
CA LEU A 814 29.20 3.98 19.28
C LEU A 814 30.13 4.38 20.43
N ASN A 815 29.58 4.48 21.64
CA ASN A 815 30.37 4.63 22.87
C ASN A 815 30.79 3.26 23.45
N THR A 816 31.74 3.25 24.38
CA THR A 816 32.33 2.02 24.96
C THR A 816 31.31 1.08 25.63
N GLU A 817 30.19 1.59 26.15
CA GLU A 817 29.13 0.76 26.73
C GLU A 817 28.20 0.21 25.64
N GLN A 818 27.86 1.00 24.63
CA GLN A 818 27.14 0.52 23.42
C GLN A 818 27.91 -0.59 22.69
N ILE A 819 29.24 -0.48 22.59
CA ILE A 819 30.10 -1.54 22.04
C ILE A 819 29.96 -2.85 22.83
N LYS A 820 29.79 -2.80 24.16
CA LYS A 820 29.52 -4.00 24.97
C LYS A 820 28.13 -4.57 24.67
N THR A 821 27.12 -3.74 24.43
CA THR A 821 25.78 -4.19 23.99
C THR A 821 25.86 -4.90 22.64
N VAL A 822 26.58 -4.34 21.66
CA VAL A 822 26.83 -4.99 20.35
C VAL A 822 27.50 -6.35 20.54
N TYR A 823 28.58 -6.42 21.32
CA TYR A 823 29.22 -7.70 21.64
C TYR A 823 28.27 -8.68 22.31
N LYS A 824 27.41 -8.22 23.24
CA LYS A 824 26.46 -9.07 23.95
C LYS A 824 25.34 -9.62 23.06
N LEU A 825 24.91 -8.88 22.04
CA LEU A 825 23.90 -9.32 21.07
C LEU A 825 24.46 -10.33 20.06
N HIS A 826 25.75 -10.19 19.71
CA HIS A 826 26.50 -11.12 18.85
C HIS A 826 27.35 -12.16 19.62
N ASN A 827 27.06 -12.44 20.90
CA ASN A 827 27.65 -13.54 21.66
C ASN A 827 26.56 -14.33 22.37
N ASP A 828 26.76 -15.64 22.50
CA ASP A 828 25.72 -16.54 23.00
C ASP A 828 25.26 -16.15 24.41
N TRP A 829 23.97 -16.35 24.68
CA TRP A 829 23.42 -16.16 26.02
C TRP A 829 23.96 -17.27 26.93
N VAL A 830 24.96 -16.92 27.73
CA VAL A 830 25.57 -17.76 28.76
C VAL A 830 25.35 -17.09 30.12
N GLU A 831 24.79 -17.83 31.06
CA GLU A 831 24.54 -17.36 32.43
C GLU A 831 25.82 -17.34 33.27
N ALA A 832 25.77 -16.64 34.41
CA ALA A 832 26.93 -16.39 35.29
C ALA A 832 27.58 -17.66 35.89
N ASN A 833 26.93 -18.82 35.75
CA ASN A 833 27.43 -20.15 36.12
C ASN A 833 28.11 -20.91 34.94
N HIS A 834 28.26 -20.26 33.78
CA HIS A 834 28.70 -20.82 32.50
C HIS A 834 27.73 -21.83 31.84
N THR A 835 26.44 -21.81 32.20
CA THR A 835 25.40 -22.52 31.44
C THR A 835 25.03 -21.76 30.17
N PHE A 836 25.22 -22.38 29.01
CA PHE A 836 24.67 -21.92 27.73
C PHE A 836 23.14 -22.03 27.75
N VAL A 837 22.45 -20.98 27.32
CA VAL A 837 21.00 -20.87 27.26
C VAL A 837 20.55 -20.84 25.80
N PHE A 838 20.92 -19.82 25.03
CA PHE A 838 20.45 -19.69 23.65
C PHE A 838 21.50 -18.96 22.78
N PRO A 839 21.62 -19.30 21.49
CA PRO A 839 22.62 -18.68 20.64
C PRO A 839 22.31 -17.21 20.30
N HIS A 840 23.33 -16.52 19.82
CA HIS A 840 23.32 -15.09 19.51
C HIS A 840 22.52 -14.68 18.26
N LEU A 841 22.25 -13.37 18.12
CA LEU A 841 21.82 -12.79 16.85
C LEU A 841 23.02 -12.78 15.90
N THR A 842 22.92 -13.53 14.81
CA THR A 842 23.96 -13.61 13.78
C THR A 842 24.24 -12.25 13.15
N LEU A 843 25.49 -12.03 12.75
CA LEU A 843 25.87 -10.86 11.96
C LEU A 843 25.05 -10.83 10.64
N SER A 844 24.74 -9.63 10.14
CA SER A 844 23.80 -9.31 9.04
C SER A 844 22.30 -9.32 9.37
N SER A 845 21.90 -9.66 10.60
CA SER A 845 20.49 -9.63 11.03
C SER A 845 20.00 -8.24 11.51
N GLU A 846 20.91 -7.26 11.61
CA GLU A 846 20.71 -6.00 12.35
C GLU A 846 19.65 -5.10 11.73
N TRP A 847 19.50 -5.15 10.39
CA TRP A 847 18.54 -4.41 9.57
C TRP A 847 17.06 -4.53 10.00
N LYS A 848 16.76 -5.42 10.93
CA LYS A 848 15.43 -5.68 11.49
C LYS A 848 15.35 -5.68 13.02
N TRP A 849 16.46 -5.42 13.72
CA TRP A 849 16.52 -5.44 15.18
C TRP A 849 15.63 -4.39 15.86
N SER A 850 15.16 -3.37 15.13
CA SER A 850 14.26 -2.29 15.56
C SER A 850 12.85 -2.73 16.04
N GLY A 851 12.63 -4.04 16.26
CA GLY A 851 11.44 -4.60 16.91
C GLY A 851 11.72 -5.69 17.94
N LEU A 852 12.95 -6.20 18.04
CA LEU A 852 13.36 -7.24 19.00
C LEU A 852 14.38 -6.73 20.03
N VAL A 853 15.34 -5.93 19.58
CA VAL A 853 16.41 -5.34 20.40
C VAL A 853 16.01 -3.96 20.91
N SER A 854 15.16 -3.23 20.19
CA SER A 854 14.64 -1.91 20.61
C SER A 854 13.86 -1.94 21.93
N SER A 855 13.26 -3.09 22.28
CA SER A 855 12.37 -3.29 23.43
C SER A 855 12.10 -4.78 23.63
N PRO A 856 11.89 -5.28 24.87
CA PRO A 856 11.55 -6.69 25.12
C PRO A 856 10.33 -7.17 24.31
N SER A 857 10.46 -8.27 23.56
CA SER A 857 9.39 -8.72 22.67
C SER A 857 8.16 -9.24 23.41
N ARG A 858 6.98 -8.90 22.88
CA ARG A 858 5.68 -9.39 23.38
C ARG A 858 5.62 -10.92 23.42
N LEU A 859 6.24 -11.63 22.47
CA LEU A 859 6.25 -13.10 22.47
C LEU A 859 6.89 -13.67 23.75
N GLY A 860 7.95 -13.02 24.25
CA GLY A 860 8.59 -13.42 25.49
C GLY A 860 7.83 -12.98 26.74
N THR A 861 7.30 -11.75 26.78
CA THR A 861 6.54 -11.29 27.95
C THR A 861 5.23 -12.06 28.13
N ASP A 862 4.52 -12.36 27.03
CA ASP A 862 3.26 -13.12 27.07
C ASP A 862 3.52 -14.60 27.43
N TYR A 863 4.65 -15.17 27.00
CA TYR A 863 5.07 -16.50 27.42
C TYR A 863 5.26 -16.58 28.94
N VAL A 864 6.00 -15.63 29.55
CA VAL A 864 6.22 -15.63 31.00
C VAL A 864 4.92 -15.37 31.77
N LYS A 865 4.11 -14.38 31.36
CA LYS A 865 2.82 -14.09 32.02
C LYS A 865 1.86 -15.28 31.95
N TRP A 866 1.61 -15.81 30.76
CA TRP A 866 0.45 -16.67 30.52
C TRP A 866 0.78 -18.15 30.35
N MET A 867 1.96 -18.50 29.84
CA MET A 867 2.36 -19.89 29.63
C MET A 867 3.15 -20.46 30.82
N LEU A 868 4.02 -19.65 31.45
CA LEU A 868 4.66 -19.98 32.74
C LEU A 868 3.77 -19.71 33.96
N GLN A 869 2.54 -19.20 33.76
CA GLN A 869 1.50 -19.03 34.78
C GLN A 869 1.76 -17.93 35.84
N LEU A 870 2.61 -16.92 35.56
CA LEU A 870 2.88 -15.82 36.51
C LEU A 870 1.75 -14.76 36.58
N GLY A 871 0.88 -14.67 35.57
CA GLY A 871 -0.25 -13.73 35.54
C GLY A 871 0.10 -12.31 35.07
N ASP A 872 -0.84 -11.38 35.24
CA ASP A 872 -0.72 -9.99 34.78
C ASP A 872 0.13 -9.11 35.68
N GLU A 873 0.22 -9.42 36.98
CA GLU A 873 1.03 -8.68 37.97
C GLU A 873 2.55 -8.67 37.65
N TRP A 874 3.07 -9.68 36.94
CA TRP A 874 4.48 -9.78 36.57
C TRP A 874 4.86 -8.84 35.41
N SER A 875 6.04 -8.22 35.44
CA SER A 875 6.58 -7.38 34.35
C SER A 875 7.99 -7.82 33.92
N TRP A 876 8.47 -7.33 32.76
CA TRP A 876 9.84 -7.62 32.33
C TRP A 876 10.91 -7.02 33.25
N GLU A 877 10.55 -6.05 34.10
CA GLU A 877 11.43 -5.51 35.15
C GLU A 877 11.62 -6.52 36.30
N ASP A 878 10.69 -7.47 36.46
CA ASP A 878 10.74 -8.60 37.39
C ASP A 878 11.44 -9.84 36.79
N TRP A 879 12.32 -9.64 35.79
CA TRP A 879 13.13 -10.70 35.21
C TRP A 879 14.19 -11.22 36.18
N THR A 880 14.27 -12.55 36.35
CA THR A 880 15.39 -13.22 37.04
C THR A 880 15.80 -14.52 36.32
N PRO A 881 17.07 -14.99 36.44
CA PRO A 881 17.54 -16.22 35.79
C PRO A 881 16.78 -17.49 36.19
N GLU A 882 16.13 -17.51 37.35
CA GLU A 882 15.27 -18.61 37.80
C GLU A 882 14.11 -18.91 36.82
N LEU A 883 13.69 -17.93 36.00
CA LEU A 883 12.71 -18.13 34.95
C LEU A 883 13.16 -19.10 33.86
N ILE A 884 14.48 -19.25 33.62
CA ILE A 884 15.03 -20.27 32.70
C ILE A 884 14.68 -21.66 33.24
N LYS A 885 15.02 -21.91 34.51
CA LYS A 885 14.72 -23.18 35.18
C LYS A 885 13.21 -23.46 35.23
N LEU A 886 12.39 -22.45 35.56
CA LEU A 886 10.93 -22.59 35.59
C LEU A 886 10.38 -22.93 34.20
N SER A 887 10.96 -22.36 33.14
CA SER A 887 10.56 -22.61 31.76
C SER A 887 10.78 -24.06 31.35
N ASP A 888 11.94 -24.63 31.64
CA ASP A 888 12.22 -26.05 31.38
C ASP A 888 11.46 -27.00 32.31
N GLU A 889 11.27 -26.65 33.58
CA GLU A 889 10.48 -27.46 34.53
C GLU A 889 8.98 -27.51 34.17
N LEU A 890 8.46 -26.49 33.47
CA LEU A 890 7.07 -26.46 33.00
C LEU A 890 6.89 -26.98 31.56
N ASN A 891 7.86 -26.75 30.66
CA ASN A 891 7.80 -26.97 29.21
C ASN A 891 6.36 -26.82 28.65
N PRO A 892 5.79 -25.59 28.65
CA PRO A 892 4.35 -25.38 28.50
C PRO A 892 3.75 -26.07 27.27
N GLY A 893 2.83 -27.02 27.50
CA GLY A 893 2.20 -27.81 26.45
C GLY A 893 3.04 -28.95 25.87
N ASN A 894 4.21 -29.25 26.44
CA ASN A 894 5.27 -30.07 25.82
C ASN A 894 5.61 -29.50 24.43
N ALA A 895 5.90 -28.20 24.36
CA ALA A 895 6.10 -27.50 23.08
C ALA A 895 7.54 -27.54 22.57
N THR A 896 8.54 -27.62 23.46
CA THR A 896 9.96 -27.76 23.07
C THR A 896 10.18 -29.10 22.36
N THR A 897 11.03 -29.13 21.34
CA THR A 897 11.39 -30.32 20.55
C THR A 897 12.76 -30.85 20.98
N ASP A 898 12.82 -31.46 22.16
CA ASP A 898 14.01 -31.82 22.92
C ASP A 898 14.47 -33.28 22.79
N ASP A 899 13.65 -34.18 22.23
CA ASP A 899 14.10 -35.53 21.90
C ASP A 899 14.66 -35.57 20.47
N TYR A 900 15.98 -35.51 20.39
CA TYR A 900 16.75 -35.53 19.15
C TYR A 900 16.83 -36.93 18.51
N ASP A 901 16.26 -37.96 19.15
CA ASP A 901 16.25 -39.34 18.66
C ASP A 901 15.18 -39.57 17.57
N LEU A 902 15.33 -38.92 16.43
CA LEU A 902 14.41 -39.03 15.28
C LEU A 902 14.50 -40.40 14.54
N SER A 903 15.05 -41.42 15.20
CA SER A 903 15.23 -42.76 14.63
C SER A 903 13.93 -43.48 14.24
N PRO A 904 12.75 -43.27 14.88
CA PRO A 904 11.48 -43.81 14.38
C PRO A 904 11.15 -43.30 12.97
N PHE A 905 11.32 -42.00 12.74
CA PHE A 905 11.06 -41.35 11.45
C PHE A 905 12.04 -41.82 10.36
N TYR A 906 13.33 -41.89 10.71
CA TYR A 906 14.37 -42.48 9.86
C TYR A 906 14.03 -43.92 9.45
N ASN A 907 13.65 -44.76 10.41
CA ASN A 907 13.41 -46.19 10.19
C ASN A 907 12.22 -46.46 9.26
N LYS A 908 11.20 -45.59 9.22
CA LYS A 908 10.11 -45.69 8.24
C LYS A 908 10.47 -45.09 6.86
N GLY A 909 11.63 -44.45 6.73
CA GLY A 909 12.15 -43.85 5.50
C GLY A 909 11.83 -42.36 5.30
N GLY A 910 11.17 -41.70 6.26
CA GLY A 910 10.70 -40.31 6.15
C GLY A 910 11.84 -39.30 5.97
N LYS A 911 11.55 -38.17 5.30
CA LYS A 911 12.52 -37.12 4.94
C LYS A 911 12.26 -35.79 5.66
N VAL A 912 13.33 -35.10 6.04
CA VAL A 912 13.33 -33.77 6.65
C VAL A 912 14.18 -32.84 5.78
N LEU A 913 13.58 -31.73 5.34
CA LEU A 913 14.29 -30.64 4.70
C LEU A 913 14.10 -29.39 5.55
N HIS A 914 15.15 -29.03 6.25
CA HIS A 914 15.21 -27.91 7.16
C HIS A 914 15.85 -26.72 6.42
N TYR A 915 15.31 -25.51 6.57
CA TYR A 915 15.98 -24.29 6.11
C TYR A 915 15.94 -23.16 7.14
N HIS A 916 16.99 -22.33 7.21
CA HIS A 916 17.03 -21.12 8.04
C HIS A 916 17.67 -19.95 7.28
N GLY A 917 17.17 -18.73 7.49
CA GLY A 917 17.83 -17.51 6.99
C GLY A 917 18.99 -17.13 7.91
N TRP A 918 20.19 -16.88 7.38
CA TRP A 918 21.31 -16.51 8.25
C TRP A 918 21.19 -15.10 8.81
N SER A 919 20.32 -14.27 8.23
CA SER A 919 20.00 -12.92 8.68
C SER A 919 18.64 -12.87 9.40
N ASP A 920 18.20 -14.00 9.97
CA ASP A 920 16.99 -14.10 10.79
C ASP A 920 17.16 -13.30 12.08
N TRP A 921 16.30 -12.30 12.23
CA TRP A 921 16.26 -11.32 13.30
C TRP A 921 15.28 -11.70 14.41
N SER A 922 14.51 -12.78 14.26
CA SER A 922 13.44 -13.19 15.17
C SER A 922 13.70 -14.57 15.81
N ILE A 923 14.53 -15.40 15.19
CA ILE A 923 15.04 -16.66 15.76
C ILE A 923 16.52 -16.76 15.37
N ALA A 924 17.42 -16.92 16.34
CA ALA A 924 18.84 -17.11 16.05
C ALA A 924 19.08 -18.35 15.17
N ALA A 925 19.71 -18.19 14.00
CA ALA A 925 20.01 -19.28 13.08
C ALA A 925 20.85 -20.40 13.74
N GLY A 926 21.76 -20.04 14.65
CA GLY A 926 22.53 -20.98 15.46
C GLY A 926 21.68 -21.96 16.29
N SER A 927 20.42 -21.63 16.60
CA SER A 927 19.51 -22.56 17.30
C SER A 927 19.18 -23.79 16.43
N SER A 928 19.19 -23.62 15.11
CA SER A 928 18.89 -24.66 14.15
C SER A 928 20.13 -25.48 13.77
N ILE A 929 21.31 -24.85 13.78
CA ILE A 929 22.60 -25.56 13.79
C ILE A 929 22.68 -26.47 15.02
N TYR A 930 22.41 -25.95 16.21
CA TYR A 930 22.39 -26.73 17.45
C TYR A 930 21.45 -27.93 17.36
N PHE A 931 20.20 -27.74 16.90
CA PHE A 931 19.24 -28.83 16.73
C PHE A 931 19.73 -29.91 15.75
N TYR A 932 20.26 -29.48 14.59
CA TYR A 932 20.84 -30.40 13.61
C TYR A 932 21.99 -31.21 14.23
N ASP A 933 22.93 -30.56 14.89
CA ASP A 933 24.06 -31.23 15.54
C ASP A 933 23.62 -32.20 16.64
N GLN A 934 22.61 -31.86 17.46
CA GLN A 934 22.08 -32.82 18.45
C GLN A 934 21.44 -34.05 17.80
N VAL A 935 20.65 -33.89 16.73
CA VAL A 935 20.04 -35.00 15.98
C VAL A 935 21.13 -35.87 15.32
N ILE A 936 22.12 -35.25 14.70
CA ILE A 936 23.25 -35.94 14.07
C ILE A 936 24.06 -36.72 15.13
N ASN A 937 24.27 -36.16 16.32
CA ASN A 937 24.94 -36.83 17.43
C ASN A 937 24.10 -37.94 18.09
N ALA A 938 22.77 -37.86 18.06
CA ALA A 938 21.88 -38.92 18.53
C ALA A 938 21.81 -40.13 17.56
N LEU A 939 21.86 -39.87 16.25
CA LEU A 939 21.64 -40.88 15.22
C LEU A 939 22.92 -41.57 14.71
N ARG A 940 24.04 -40.85 14.56
CA ARG A 940 25.31 -41.45 14.09
C ARG A 940 25.78 -42.64 14.96
N PRO A 941 25.70 -42.62 16.31
CA PRO A 941 26.06 -43.77 17.16
C PRO A 941 25.21 -45.02 16.93
N LYS A 942 24.04 -44.89 16.30
CA LYS A 942 23.14 -46.01 15.94
C LYS A 942 23.46 -46.63 14.58
N GLY A 943 24.46 -46.10 13.86
CA GLY A 943 24.80 -46.53 12.50
C GLY A 943 23.84 -45.99 11.43
N MET A 944 23.06 -44.94 11.75
CA MET A 944 22.18 -44.25 10.81
C MET A 944 22.95 -43.12 10.11
N ASN A 945 22.73 -42.94 8.81
CA ASN A 945 23.37 -41.87 8.04
C ASN A 945 22.42 -40.66 7.92
N PRO A 946 22.70 -39.50 8.53
CA PRO A 946 21.77 -38.37 8.49
C PRO A 946 21.43 -37.90 7.08
N ASP A 947 22.38 -37.89 6.14
CA ASP A 947 22.15 -37.46 4.75
C ASP A 947 21.11 -38.31 3.98
N ASP A 948 20.85 -39.55 4.41
CA ASP A 948 19.81 -40.40 3.82
C ASP A 948 18.39 -39.87 4.10
N PHE A 949 18.22 -38.98 5.10
CA PHE A 949 16.91 -38.55 5.59
C PHE A 949 16.77 -37.07 5.96
N TYR A 950 17.85 -36.36 6.30
CA TYR A 950 17.81 -34.99 6.82
C TYR A 950 18.80 -34.12 6.04
N ARG A 951 18.31 -33.15 5.26
CA ARG A 951 19.13 -32.06 4.71
C ARG A 951 18.80 -30.75 5.41
N PHE A 952 19.84 -29.99 5.72
CA PHE A 952 19.73 -28.67 6.35
C PHE A 952 20.36 -27.62 5.44
N TYR A 953 19.58 -26.58 5.12
CA TYR A 953 19.95 -25.50 4.23
C TYR A 953 19.98 -24.16 4.95
N LEU A 954 20.91 -23.32 4.53
CA LEU A 954 21.20 -22.05 5.18
C LEU A 954 21.23 -21.01 4.08
N ILE A 955 20.50 -19.91 4.30
CA ILE A 955 20.16 -18.94 3.25
C ILE A 955 20.78 -17.58 3.62
N PRO A 956 21.97 -17.25 3.10
CA PRO A 956 22.65 -15.99 3.40
C PRO A 956 21.81 -14.78 2.99
N GLY A 957 21.79 -13.75 3.83
CA GLY A 957 21.01 -12.54 3.59
C GLY A 957 19.48 -12.69 3.69
N MET A 958 18.94 -13.90 3.93
CA MET A 958 17.50 -14.08 4.16
C MET A 958 17.13 -13.82 5.62
N GLY A 959 16.03 -13.09 5.83
CA GLY A 959 15.44 -12.85 7.15
C GLY A 959 14.50 -13.97 7.64
N HIS A 960 13.66 -13.66 8.63
CA HIS A 960 12.72 -14.62 9.20
C HIS A 960 11.73 -15.15 8.15
N CYS A 961 11.83 -16.46 7.86
CA CYS A 961 11.08 -17.21 6.83
C CYS A 961 11.24 -16.75 5.35
N GLY A 962 11.61 -15.50 5.10
CA GLY A 962 11.78 -14.93 3.77
C GLY A 962 12.15 -13.45 3.79
N GLY A 963 12.27 -12.87 2.61
CA GLY A 963 12.77 -11.51 2.42
C GLY A 963 14.26 -11.36 2.71
N THR A 964 14.81 -10.19 2.38
CA THR A 964 16.21 -9.80 2.56
C THR A 964 16.27 -8.30 2.84
N SER A 965 17.40 -7.78 3.32
CA SER A 965 17.58 -6.33 3.50
C SER A 965 17.82 -5.64 2.14
N ASP A 966 17.45 -4.36 2.02
CA ASP A 966 17.78 -3.59 0.81
C ASP A 966 19.29 -3.37 0.62
N LEU A 967 20.07 -3.48 1.70
CA LEU A 967 21.53 -3.42 1.67
C LEU A 967 22.12 -4.68 0.99
N MET A 968 21.61 -5.86 1.33
CA MET A 968 22.12 -7.13 0.82
C MET A 968 21.46 -7.55 -0.50
N ASN A 969 20.16 -7.33 -0.67
CA ASN A 969 19.38 -7.77 -1.84
C ASN A 969 19.70 -9.25 -2.24
N ALA A 970 19.79 -10.13 -1.24
CA ALA A 970 20.27 -11.50 -1.38
C ALA A 970 19.20 -12.46 -1.96
N PRO A 971 19.60 -13.54 -2.65
CA PRO A 971 18.66 -14.59 -3.07
C PRO A 971 18.05 -15.33 -1.89
N TRP A 972 16.72 -15.33 -1.81
CA TRP A 972 15.97 -15.85 -0.66
C TRP A 972 14.78 -16.74 -1.03
N VAL A 973 14.28 -16.66 -2.27
CA VAL A 973 13.10 -17.39 -2.73
C VAL A 973 13.48 -18.82 -3.09
N ILE A 974 12.86 -19.79 -2.41
CA ILE A 974 12.92 -21.24 -2.69
C ILE A 974 11.54 -21.93 -2.62
N ALA A 975 10.44 -21.18 -2.77
CA ALA A 975 9.07 -21.65 -2.55
C ALA A 975 8.76 -22.21 -1.13
N GLY A 976 9.52 -21.73 -0.13
CA GLY A 976 9.27 -22.02 1.29
C GLY A 976 7.91 -21.52 1.78
N ASP A 977 7.54 -21.88 3.01
CA ASP A 977 6.23 -21.54 3.56
C ASP A 977 6.00 -20.01 3.58
N GLY A 978 4.89 -19.55 3.00
CA GLY A 978 4.57 -18.12 2.84
C GLY A 978 5.46 -17.33 1.86
N GLN A 979 6.45 -17.95 1.22
CA GLN A 979 7.37 -17.24 0.32
C GLN A 979 6.70 -16.86 -1.02
N SER A 980 6.10 -17.82 -1.73
CA SER A 980 5.51 -17.60 -3.05
C SER A 980 4.37 -16.56 -3.01
N SER A 981 3.49 -16.66 -2.01
CA SER A 981 2.39 -15.70 -1.78
C SER A 981 2.86 -14.30 -1.33
N SER A 982 4.12 -14.16 -0.92
CA SER A 982 4.77 -12.87 -0.69
C SER A 982 5.30 -12.22 -1.97
N LEU A 983 5.27 -12.90 -3.12
CA LEU A 983 5.70 -12.38 -4.42
C LEU A 983 4.54 -11.79 -5.24
N GLY A 984 4.89 -10.98 -6.23
CA GLY A 984 3.93 -10.34 -7.11
C GLY A 984 3.09 -9.24 -6.44
N SER A 985 2.16 -8.68 -7.22
CA SER A 985 1.29 -7.57 -6.79
C SER A 985 -0.15 -8.00 -6.48
N GLY A 986 -0.37 -9.29 -6.20
CA GLY A 986 -1.73 -9.85 -5.99
C GLY A 986 -1.84 -11.18 -5.22
N GLY A 987 -0.74 -11.88 -4.93
CA GLY A 987 -0.77 -13.17 -4.21
C GLY A 987 -1.01 -14.42 -5.06
N ASN A 988 -1.36 -14.27 -6.34
CA ASN A 988 -1.48 -15.36 -7.33
C ASN A 988 -0.12 -15.91 -7.82
N VAL A 989 0.90 -15.94 -6.95
CA VAL A 989 2.25 -16.41 -7.32
C VAL A 989 2.55 -17.68 -6.54
N HIS A 990 2.86 -18.73 -7.28
CA HIS A 990 3.15 -20.07 -6.78
C HIS A 990 4.55 -20.51 -7.23
N SER A 991 5.13 -21.50 -6.54
CA SER A 991 6.48 -22.00 -6.82
C SER A 991 7.55 -20.88 -6.80
N VAL A 992 8.62 -21.03 -7.58
CA VAL A 992 9.61 -20.00 -7.92
C VAL A 992 9.35 -19.53 -9.36
N PRO A 993 8.89 -18.29 -9.61
CA PRO A 993 8.51 -17.82 -10.94
C PRO A 993 9.58 -18.00 -12.02
N GLY A 994 9.26 -18.78 -13.05
CA GLY A 994 10.16 -19.13 -14.16
C GLY A 994 11.06 -20.35 -13.91
N TYR A 995 11.02 -20.92 -12.71
CA TYR A 995 11.88 -22.00 -12.23
C TYR A 995 11.06 -23.03 -11.43
N GLU A 996 9.99 -23.55 -12.05
CA GLU A 996 9.07 -24.55 -11.47
C GLU A 996 9.71 -25.95 -11.47
N ASP A 997 10.86 -26.09 -10.81
CA ASP A 997 11.68 -27.31 -10.81
C ASP A 997 12.26 -27.65 -9.42
N ALA A 998 12.66 -28.91 -9.26
CA ALA A 998 13.15 -29.48 -8.00
C ALA A 998 14.56 -29.02 -7.57
N LYS A 999 15.20 -28.06 -8.25
CA LYS A 999 16.37 -27.35 -7.74
C LYS A 999 15.99 -26.02 -7.08
N HIS A 1000 14.99 -25.33 -7.61
CA HIS A 1000 14.60 -24.00 -7.11
C HIS A 1000 13.46 -24.08 -6.09
N ASP A 1001 12.55 -25.03 -6.26
CA ASP A 1001 11.37 -25.21 -5.43
C ASP A 1001 11.56 -26.32 -4.38
N VAL A 1002 11.51 -25.93 -3.10
CA VAL A 1002 11.70 -26.82 -1.94
C VAL A 1002 10.61 -27.89 -1.80
N VAL A 1003 9.40 -27.62 -2.31
CA VAL A 1003 8.27 -28.56 -2.30
C VAL A 1003 8.46 -29.63 -3.38
N LEU A 1004 8.84 -29.21 -4.58
CA LEU A 1004 9.19 -30.14 -5.68
C LEU A 1004 10.45 -30.97 -5.34
N ALA A 1005 11.43 -30.37 -4.66
CA ALA A 1005 12.61 -31.07 -4.16
C ALA A 1005 12.22 -32.17 -3.14
N MET A 1006 11.38 -31.84 -2.16
CA MET A 1006 10.88 -32.80 -1.17
C MET A 1006 10.09 -33.94 -1.83
N MET A 1007 9.18 -33.64 -2.76
CA MET A 1007 8.44 -34.65 -3.52
C MET A 1007 9.39 -35.59 -4.28
N ASN A 1008 10.40 -35.03 -4.96
CA ASN A 1008 11.37 -35.83 -5.72
C ASN A 1008 12.23 -36.74 -4.83
N TRP A 1009 12.53 -36.31 -3.60
CA TRP A 1009 13.30 -37.11 -2.64
C TRP A 1009 12.47 -38.25 -2.02
N VAL A 1010 11.22 -37.98 -1.64
CA VAL A 1010 10.31 -38.98 -1.06
C VAL A 1010 9.87 -40.01 -2.11
N GLU A 1011 9.54 -39.58 -3.33
CA GLU A 1011 8.90 -40.45 -4.34
C GLU A 1011 9.91 -41.15 -5.24
N ASN A 1012 10.98 -40.45 -5.64
CA ASN A 1012 12.00 -40.98 -6.56
C ASN A 1012 13.35 -41.26 -5.88
N GLY A 1013 13.46 -41.09 -4.56
CA GLY A 1013 14.70 -41.29 -3.81
C GLY A 1013 15.81 -40.29 -4.14
N THR A 1014 15.52 -39.24 -4.91
CA THR A 1014 16.53 -38.29 -5.40
C THR A 1014 16.68 -37.14 -4.40
N SER A 1015 17.70 -37.24 -3.53
CA SER A 1015 17.99 -36.20 -2.54
C SER A 1015 18.37 -34.87 -3.22
N PRO A 1016 17.91 -33.72 -2.69
CA PRO A 1016 18.53 -32.46 -3.05
C PRO A 1016 19.89 -32.36 -2.36
N ASP A 1017 20.97 -32.39 -3.15
CA ASP A 1017 22.33 -32.06 -2.69
C ASP A 1017 22.63 -30.55 -2.77
N GLU A 1018 21.84 -29.83 -3.60
CA GLU A 1018 21.83 -28.38 -3.73
C GLU A 1018 20.38 -27.90 -3.94
N LEU A 1019 20.08 -26.68 -3.50
CA LEU A 1019 18.92 -25.89 -3.96
C LEU A 1019 19.43 -24.60 -4.61
N ILE A 1020 18.58 -23.84 -5.30
CA ILE A 1020 18.96 -22.54 -5.89
C ILE A 1020 17.99 -21.46 -5.41
N ALA A 1021 18.47 -20.63 -4.49
CA ALA A 1021 17.73 -19.45 -4.03
C ALA A 1021 17.74 -18.35 -5.08
N THR A 1022 16.63 -17.63 -5.19
CA THR A 1022 16.42 -16.58 -6.21
C THR A 1022 16.09 -15.22 -5.57
N LYS A 1023 16.59 -14.14 -6.19
CA LYS A 1023 16.15 -12.75 -5.98
C LYS A 1023 15.64 -12.20 -7.31
N PHE A 1024 14.46 -11.59 -7.34
CA PHE A 1024 13.97 -10.90 -8.54
C PHE A 1024 14.40 -9.43 -8.52
N VAL A 1025 14.45 -8.80 -9.71
CA VAL A 1025 14.65 -7.34 -9.86
C VAL A 1025 13.61 -6.58 -9.04
N ASN A 1026 12.38 -7.10 -9.03
CA ASN A 1026 11.28 -6.62 -8.24
C ASN A 1026 10.49 -7.82 -7.71
N ASP A 1027 10.59 -8.12 -6.41
CA ASP A 1027 9.88 -9.28 -5.82
C ASP A 1027 8.34 -9.10 -5.88
N LYS A 1028 7.84 -7.87 -6.09
CA LYS A 1028 6.42 -7.56 -6.34
C LYS A 1028 6.04 -7.59 -7.82
N ASN A 1029 6.98 -7.86 -8.71
CA ASN A 1029 6.75 -8.15 -10.12
C ASN A 1029 7.84 -9.07 -10.71
N PRO A 1030 7.83 -10.39 -10.41
CA PRO A 1030 8.83 -11.34 -10.91
C PRO A 1030 8.99 -11.39 -12.44
N GLU A 1031 8.00 -10.90 -13.21
CA GLU A 1031 8.09 -10.72 -14.68
C GLU A 1031 9.20 -9.74 -15.11
N GLU A 1032 9.70 -8.88 -14.22
CA GLU A 1032 10.87 -8.01 -14.47
C GLU A 1032 12.20 -8.79 -14.51
N GLY A 1033 12.19 -10.07 -14.11
CA GLY A 1033 13.30 -11.00 -14.23
C GLY A 1033 14.09 -11.23 -12.94
N VAL A 1034 15.01 -12.20 -13.01
CA VAL A 1034 15.97 -12.51 -11.93
C VAL A 1034 17.02 -11.40 -11.84
N TYR A 1035 17.33 -10.99 -10.60
CA TYR A 1035 18.46 -10.11 -10.30
C TYR A 1035 19.72 -10.92 -9.96
N ARG A 1036 19.59 -11.93 -9.09
CA ARG A 1036 20.66 -12.89 -8.77
C ARG A 1036 20.15 -14.22 -8.22
N GLN A 1037 20.94 -15.26 -8.38
CA GLN A 1037 20.73 -16.61 -7.83
C GLN A 1037 21.99 -17.14 -7.15
N ARG A 1038 21.82 -17.93 -6.08
CA ARG A 1038 22.91 -18.63 -5.35
C ARG A 1038 22.51 -20.09 -5.18
N PRO A 1039 23.42 -21.06 -5.38
CA PRO A 1039 23.18 -22.39 -4.84
C PRO A 1039 23.18 -22.30 -3.31
N LEU A 1040 22.25 -23.02 -2.69
CA LEU A 1040 22.25 -23.33 -1.26
C LEU A 1040 22.81 -24.74 -1.10
N CYS A 1041 23.69 -24.90 -0.13
CA CYS A 1041 24.41 -26.14 0.10
C CYS A 1041 23.90 -26.84 1.36
N VAL A 1042 24.02 -28.16 1.41
CA VAL A 1042 23.72 -28.95 2.61
C VAL A 1042 24.78 -28.64 3.67
N TYR A 1043 24.36 -28.15 4.83
CA TYR A 1043 25.25 -27.86 5.96
C TYR A 1043 26.04 -29.12 6.40
N PRO A 1044 27.38 -29.05 6.57
CA PRO A 1044 28.21 -27.85 6.71
C PRO A 1044 28.90 -27.33 5.43
N ALA A 1045 28.48 -27.76 4.23
CA ALA A 1045 29.02 -27.20 2.99
C ALA A 1045 28.44 -25.81 2.70
N GLU A 1046 29.22 -24.99 2.00
CA GLU A 1046 28.91 -23.60 1.66
C GLU A 1046 29.10 -23.31 0.17
N ALA A 1047 28.34 -22.35 -0.36
CA ALA A 1047 28.49 -21.91 -1.74
C ALA A 1047 29.70 -20.98 -1.88
N ARG A 1048 30.67 -21.38 -2.70
CA ARG A 1048 31.87 -20.58 -3.02
C ARG A 1048 31.96 -20.30 -4.52
N TYR A 1049 32.31 -19.07 -4.86
CA TYR A 1049 32.46 -18.61 -6.24
C TYR A 1049 33.68 -19.28 -6.92
N LYS A 1050 33.51 -19.71 -8.18
CA LYS A 1050 34.56 -20.41 -8.94
C LYS A 1050 35.72 -19.50 -9.42
N GLY A 1051 35.65 -18.21 -9.11
CA GLY A 1051 36.65 -17.21 -9.53
C GLY A 1051 36.51 -16.75 -10.99
N SER A 1052 35.49 -17.22 -11.72
CA SER A 1052 35.19 -16.77 -13.09
C SER A 1052 33.72 -17.02 -13.45
N GLY A 1053 33.11 -16.09 -14.19
CA GLY A 1053 31.70 -16.11 -14.58
C GLY A 1053 31.02 -14.77 -14.34
N ASP A 1054 29.68 -14.77 -14.35
CA ASP A 1054 28.88 -13.73 -13.69
C ASP A 1054 28.66 -14.18 -12.25
N ILE A 1055 29.00 -13.33 -11.28
CA ILE A 1055 28.77 -13.60 -9.86
C ILE A 1055 27.27 -13.79 -9.56
N ASN A 1056 26.36 -13.24 -10.36
CA ASN A 1056 24.92 -13.28 -10.12
C ASN A 1056 24.24 -14.58 -10.58
N ALA A 1057 24.95 -15.44 -11.32
CA ALA A 1057 24.40 -16.68 -11.88
C ALA A 1057 24.92 -17.91 -11.12
N ALA A 1058 24.01 -18.79 -10.70
CA ALA A 1058 24.29 -19.87 -9.75
C ALA A 1058 25.30 -20.91 -10.26
N GLU A 1059 25.36 -21.15 -11.57
CA GLU A 1059 26.30 -22.11 -12.19
C GLU A 1059 27.78 -21.72 -12.02
N ASN A 1060 28.08 -20.46 -11.69
CA ASN A 1060 29.43 -19.96 -11.42
C ASN A 1060 29.87 -20.16 -9.96
N TRP A 1061 29.03 -20.82 -9.16
CA TRP A 1061 29.28 -21.18 -7.75
C TRP A 1061 29.27 -22.70 -7.58
N GLU A 1062 29.90 -23.20 -6.51
CA GLU A 1062 29.90 -24.62 -6.14
C GLU A 1062 29.88 -24.79 -4.62
N CYS A 1063 29.24 -25.87 -4.16
CA CYS A 1063 29.28 -26.26 -2.76
C CYS A 1063 30.63 -26.85 -2.38
N ARG A 1064 31.20 -26.39 -1.26
CA ARG A 1064 32.43 -26.93 -0.67
C ARG A 1064 32.28 -27.05 0.84
N GLU A 1065 32.79 -28.14 1.40
CA GLU A 1065 33.09 -28.23 2.84
C GLU A 1065 34.33 -27.35 3.16
N LEU A 1066 34.42 -26.85 4.39
CA LEU A 1066 35.50 -25.99 4.90
C LEU A 1066 36.74 -26.77 5.37
#